data_AF-A0A3D2TL97-F1
#
_entry.id   AF-A0A3D2TL97-F1
#
_cell.length_a   1.000
_cell.length_b   1.000
_cell.length_c   1.000
_cell.angle_alpha   90.00
_cell.angle_beta   90.00
_cell.angle_gamma   90.00
#
_symmetry.space_group_name_H-M   'P 1'
#
loop_
_entity.id
_entity.type
_entity.pdbx_description
1 polymer ?
#
loop_
_entity_poly.entity_id
_entity_poly.type
_entity_poly.pdbx_seq_one_letter_code
_entity_poly.pdbx_strand_id
1 'polypeptide(L)'
;MSNGSNQSGQKKRSYLATVPPQEILPIIDGDFQSSVRGIYVIGDVTGVPLVKIAANHGVEAIERMEKKGAFEPSQIENGLLDLVIVGAGPAGLSAAVEAERLKLKYVVLERSHAANTVRGFPPGKKVYSEPRHLANKSALPVEGDREKSEFLKMVDEAIQEKNIKIKEGTEVHQIRKRGDHDFEVEVVGGKPFPTRNVIIAIGRQGESRKLDVPGEDKAEKVVYRLHTPEDYHNNDLLIVGGGNSAIEAALMLMEKNRVTLSYRRDEFFRLKAENRQLVERAIAEEKLTVFYESTVREIQDKAVDLLVRDEPRTIKNDYVLVLIGTLPPVDFLLDTGMELDGVWTVRRGFYCLLGILLGYFVYFQSKHFTLKPSEKDSDLIPISGFAWIFEALPARFSNLYSFYYLLYFVGIAVFGIYWGLRYKNRLVWRRNLSNIFFNWTLWWGLPTLLVVVLGKNPWTPLLTRSLNAWPLNMTAFDLDPIAGQGEPSWWTAVAIFGVIWAVILTFVVLPVFTLFFGKFYCSHICSCGALAETVGSSFRHRGPKGDTARWIERFGYVVIPLAVIVTGLHLYGIELPFGYYNSLVGTFFAGALAIGVYPFLGQRVWCRFWCPLAFWMNFWGRWSRFKITAEPGKCIDCNICNQYCQMGIDIKSRALQGKPVTLKDTPCVGCTECIVRCPMEILHLGDLPENKPYAGGTDAGPDGTVFVSIHDSLDIPRVNDLTLDERSVEP
;
A
#
# COMPACT_ATOMS: atom_id res chain seq x y z
N MET A 1 29.97 -44.82 11.86
CA MET A 1 28.74 -45.06 11.08
C MET A 1 27.70 -44.04 11.58
N SER A 2 27.80 -42.75 11.26
CA SER A 2 27.29 -42.08 10.05
C SER A 2 25.80 -42.33 9.77
N ASN A 3 24.95 -41.42 10.27
CA ASN A 3 23.65 -41.06 9.69
C ASN A 3 23.56 -39.54 9.93
N GLY A 4 23.91 -38.68 8.98
CA GLY A 4 23.16 -38.50 7.73
C GLY A 4 22.14 -37.37 7.91
N SER A 5 22.59 -36.21 8.42
CA SER A 5 21.76 -35.02 8.55
C SER A 5 21.49 -34.44 7.16
N ASN A 6 20.21 -34.31 6.84
CA ASN A 6 19.67 -33.67 5.64
C ASN A 6 20.18 -32.22 5.52
N GLN A 7 21.34 -32.03 4.88
CA GLN A 7 21.88 -30.74 4.45
C GLN A 7 21.52 -30.40 2.99
N SER A 8 20.55 -31.07 2.37
CA SER A 8 20.21 -30.90 0.95
C SER A 8 19.06 -29.91 0.67
N GLY A 9 18.46 -29.26 1.68
CA GLY A 9 17.31 -28.37 1.51
C GLY A 9 17.62 -26.87 1.30
N GLN A 10 18.85 -26.41 1.54
CA GLN A 10 19.16 -24.98 1.63
C GLN A 10 19.77 -24.34 0.37
N LYS A 11 20.04 -25.12 -0.69
CA LYS A 11 20.58 -24.61 -1.98
C LYS A 11 19.51 -24.56 -3.07
N LYS A 12 18.69 -23.49 -3.08
CA LYS A 12 18.00 -22.84 -4.23
C LYS A 12 16.89 -21.89 -3.75
N ARG A 13 17.27 -20.81 -3.06
CA ARG A 13 16.47 -19.57 -2.99
C ARG A 13 17.31 -18.37 -3.45
N SER A 14 18.09 -18.56 -4.51
CA SER A 14 18.70 -17.43 -5.20
C SER A 14 17.67 -16.82 -6.17
N TYR A 15 17.68 -15.48 -6.24
CA TYR A 15 17.09 -14.61 -7.28
C TYR A 15 15.69 -13.99 -7.15
N LEU A 16 14.84 -14.28 -6.15
CA LEU A 16 13.46 -13.74 -6.19
C LEU A 16 13.11 -12.54 -5.30
N ALA A 17 13.83 -12.26 -4.21
CA ALA A 17 13.47 -11.18 -3.27
C ALA A 17 13.78 -9.76 -3.80
N THR A 18 12.88 -9.23 -4.62
CA THR A 18 12.93 -7.87 -5.17
C THR A 18 11.73 -7.01 -4.77
N VAL A 19 10.66 -7.56 -4.17
CA VAL A 19 9.50 -6.79 -3.67
C VAL A 19 9.47 -6.86 -2.15
N PRO A 20 9.35 -5.72 -1.43
CA PRO A 20 9.21 -5.77 0.02
C PRO A 20 7.90 -6.52 0.39
N PRO A 21 7.92 -7.34 1.45
CA PRO A 21 6.70 -7.96 1.96
C PRO A 21 5.68 -6.89 2.40
N GLN A 22 4.44 -7.31 2.60
CA GLN A 22 3.43 -6.45 3.19
C GLN A 22 3.90 -5.98 4.57
N GLU A 23 3.74 -4.69 4.86
CA GLU A 23 4.04 -4.18 6.19
C GLU A 23 2.96 -4.61 7.17
N ILE A 24 3.39 -5.10 8.32
CA ILE A 24 2.53 -5.44 9.45
C ILE A 24 2.42 -4.18 10.30
N LEU A 25 1.20 -3.70 10.51
CA LEU A 25 0.91 -2.47 11.25
C LEU A 25 -0.17 -2.76 12.30
N PRO A 26 -0.18 -2.06 13.44
CA PRO A 26 -1.25 -2.21 14.41
C PRO A 26 -2.59 -1.74 13.86
N ILE A 27 -3.66 -2.45 14.23
CA ILE A 27 -5.03 -2.00 14.00
C ILE A 27 -5.37 -0.98 15.09
N ILE A 28 -5.73 0.22 14.66
CA ILE A 28 -6.08 1.34 15.52
C ILE A 28 -7.35 2.01 15.04
N ASP A 29 -8.13 2.51 15.99
CA ASP A 29 -9.37 3.24 15.72
C ASP A 29 -9.08 4.71 15.32
N GLY A 30 -10.17 5.45 15.08
CA GLY A 30 -10.12 6.88 14.79
C GLY A 30 -9.54 7.72 15.94
N ASP A 31 -9.33 7.18 17.13
CA ASP A 31 -8.81 7.88 18.32
C ASP A 31 -7.41 7.42 18.71
N PHE A 32 -6.70 6.77 17.80
CA PHE A 32 -5.36 6.18 18.01
C PHE A 32 -5.34 5.01 19.01
N GLN A 33 -6.49 4.54 19.49
CA GLN A 33 -6.57 3.42 20.42
C GLN A 33 -6.42 2.11 19.65
N SER A 34 -5.60 1.21 20.18
CA SER A 34 -5.43 -0.14 19.63
C SER A 34 -6.62 -1.04 19.96
N SER A 35 -6.59 -2.29 19.49
CA SER A 35 -7.54 -3.32 19.92
C SER A 35 -7.51 -3.59 21.44
N VAL A 36 -6.46 -3.15 22.14
CA VAL A 36 -6.36 -3.20 23.60
C VAL A 36 -6.73 -1.84 24.17
N ARG A 37 -7.89 -1.76 24.82
CA ARG A 37 -8.38 -0.53 25.48
C ARG A 37 -7.35 -0.01 26.49
N GLY A 38 -7.01 1.26 26.39
CA GLY A 38 -5.99 1.95 27.22
C GLY A 38 -4.58 1.97 26.61
N ILE A 39 -4.33 1.23 25.53
CA ILE A 39 -3.11 1.32 24.73
C ILE A 39 -3.40 2.11 23.45
N TYR A 40 -2.66 3.20 23.27
CA TYR A 40 -2.74 4.11 22.13
C TYR A 40 -1.44 4.03 21.33
N VAL A 41 -1.52 4.18 20.01
CA VAL A 41 -0.37 4.03 19.12
C VAL A 41 -0.27 5.22 18.17
N ILE A 42 0.86 5.92 18.19
CA ILE A 42 1.07 7.18 17.46
C ILE A 42 2.40 7.23 16.71
N GLY A 43 2.55 8.22 15.83
CA GLY A 43 3.77 8.40 15.03
C GLY A 43 3.98 7.35 13.94
N ASP A 44 5.23 7.14 13.55
CA ASP A 44 5.57 6.37 12.34
C ASP A 44 5.10 4.91 12.37
N VAL A 45 4.98 4.30 13.55
CA VAL A 45 4.51 2.90 13.70
C VAL A 45 3.09 2.72 13.16
N THR A 46 2.33 3.81 13.03
CA THR A 46 1.01 3.82 12.39
C THR A 46 1.09 3.70 10.86
N GLY A 47 2.27 3.77 10.25
CA GLY A 47 2.50 3.58 8.80
C GLY A 47 2.83 4.85 8.02
N VAL A 48 2.89 6.01 8.66
CA VAL A 48 3.19 7.30 8.01
C VAL A 48 4.45 7.92 8.62
N PRO A 49 5.65 7.68 8.04
CA PRO A 49 6.90 8.14 8.63
C PRO A 49 7.24 9.59 8.23
N LEU A 50 6.44 10.54 8.73
CA LEU A 50 6.61 11.96 8.46
C LEU A 50 6.62 12.74 9.77
N VAL A 51 7.69 13.51 9.99
CA VAL A 51 7.95 14.19 11.27
C VAL A 51 6.80 15.11 11.69
N LYS A 52 6.23 15.88 10.75
CA LYS A 52 5.10 16.78 11.03
C LYS A 52 3.83 16.02 11.41
N ILE A 53 3.50 14.97 10.67
CA ILE A 53 2.34 14.11 10.98
C ILE A 53 2.54 13.42 12.33
N ALA A 54 3.73 12.89 12.58
CA ALA A 54 4.07 12.23 13.84
C ALA A 54 3.88 13.19 15.03
N ALA A 55 4.38 14.42 14.94
CA ALA A 55 4.17 15.44 15.96
C ALA A 55 2.69 15.77 16.15
N ASN A 56 1.94 15.98 15.06
CA ASN A 56 0.49 16.24 15.12
C ASN A 56 -0.30 15.08 15.76
N HIS A 57 0.08 13.82 15.50
CA HIS A 57 -0.54 12.66 16.15
C HIS A 57 -0.40 12.72 17.68
N GLY A 58 0.73 13.23 18.19
CA GLY A 58 0.93 13.39 19.64
C GLY A 58 -0.08 14.35 20.26
N VAL A 59 -0.39 15.46 19.58
CA VAL A 59 -1.42 16.41 20.03
C VAL A 59 -2.81 15.79 19.95
N GLU A 60 -3.16 15.27 18.78
CA GLU A 60 -4.50 14.75 18.51
C GLU A 60 -4.86 13.55 19.41
N ALA A 61 -3.89 12.69 19.72
CA ALA A 61 -4.12 11.57 20.62
C ALA A 61 -4.47 12.03 22.04
N ILE A 62 -3.72 12.96 22.61
CA ILE A 62 -3.98 13.47 23.97
C ILE A 62 -5.32 14.22 24.03
N GLU A 63 -5.63 15.05 23.04
CA GLU A 63 -6.93 15.74 22.96
C GLU A 63 -8.12 14.77 22.88
N ARG A 64 -7.98 13.68 22.09
CA ARG A 64 -9.03 12.67 21.95
C ARG A 64 -9.16 11.81 23.22
N MET A 65 -8.04 11.49 23.87
CA MET A 65 -8.03 10.83 25.17
C MET A 65 -8.74 11.66 26.24
N GLU A 66 -8.43 12.96 26.32
CA GLU A 66 -9.08 13.90 27.24
C GLU A 66 -10.59 13.97 27.00
N LYS A 67 -11.02 14.15 25.75
CA LYS A 67 -12.45 14.22 25.38
C LYS A 67 -13.23 12.95 25.73
N LYS A 68 -12.57 11.78 25.74
CA LYS A 68 -13.17 10.49 26.12
C LYS A 68 -13.12 10.21 27.63
N GLY A 69 -12.60 11.12 28.44
CA GLY A 69 -12.47 10.91 29.88
C GLY A 69 -11.39 9.89 30.25
N ALA A 70 -10.39 9.65 29.39
CA ALA A 70 -9.32 8.67 29.66
C ALA A 70 -8.46 9.02 30.89
N PHE A 71 -8.53 10.27 31.34
CA PHE A 71 -7.80 10.80 32.50
C PHE A 71 -8.73 11.12 33.69
N GLU A 72 -9.99 10.66 33.68
CA GLU A 72 -10.88 10.86 34.82
C GLU A 72 -10.32 10.18 36.09
N PRO A 73 -10.42 10.83 37.26
CA PRO A 73 -9.88 10.28 38.49
C PRO A 73 -10.69 9.06 38.97
N SER A 74 -10.27 7.84 38.66
CA SER A 74 -10.67 6.66 39.43
C SER A 74 -9.97 6.64 40.79
N GLN A 75 -10.57 5.99 41.78
CA GLN A 75 -10.14 6.02 43.18
C GLN A 75 -8.64 5.69 43.32
N ILE A 76 -7.93 6.55 44.05
CA ILE A 76 -6.49 6.78 43.96
C ILE A 76 -5.71 5.64 44.62
N GLU A 77 -5.08 4.76 43.83
CA GLU A 77 -3.87 4.03 44.28
C GLU A 77 -2.68 5.00 44.26
N ASN A 78 -1.95 5.09 45.37
CA ASN A 78 -0.70 5.87 45.44
C ASN A 78 0.36 5.26 44.52
N GLY A 79 0.91 6.05 43.59
CA GLY A 79 1.99 5.66 42.69
C GLY A 79 1.58 5.30 41.26
N LEU A 80 0.27 5.28 40.95
CA LEU A 80 -0.25 5.05 39.61
C LEU A 80 -0.07 6.31 38.73
N LEU A 81 0.50 6.15 37.54
CA LEU A 81 0.63 7.21 36.54
C LEU A 81 -0.61 7.31 35.66
N ASP A 82 -1.01 8.53 35.28
CA ASP A 82 -2.11 8.75 34.33
C ASP A 82 -1.75 8.24 32.93
N LEU A 83 -0.46 8.36 32.57
CA LEU A 83 0.04 8.04 31.24
C LEU A 83 1.53 7.65 31.26
N VAL A 84 1.90 6.55 30.59
CA VAL A 84 3.29 6.27 30.19
C VAL A 84 3.41 6.41 28.68
N ILE A 85 4.41 7.16 28.22
CA ILE A 85 4.72 7.34 26.79
C ILE A 85 6.00 6.56 26.48
N VAL A 86 5.92 5.59 25.58
CA VAL A 86 7.04 4.74 25.17
C VAL A 86 7.63 5.27 23.86
N GLY A 87 8.83 5.86 23.93
CA GLY A 87 9.57 6.45 22.82
C GLY A 87 9.53 7.99 22.81
N ALA A 88 10.70 8.61 22.71
CA ALA A 88 10.89 10.07 22.68
C ALA A 88 11.20 10.58 21.26
N GLY A 89 10.52 10.06 20.24
CA GLY A 89 10.49 10.66 18.90
C GLY A 89 9.56 11.88 18.84
N PRO A 90 9.41 12.53 17.68
CA PRO A 90 8.53 13.70 17.50
C PRO A 90 7.09 13.48 18.01
N ALA A 91 6.52 12.29 17.80
CA ALA A 91 5.19 11.94 18.29
C ALA A 91 5.11 11.86 19.82
N GLY A 92 6.03 11.11 20.44
CA GLY A 92 6.04 10.92 21.90
C GLY A 92 6.39 12.22 22.64
N LEU A 93 7.33 13.00 22.12
CA LEU A 93 7.66 14.33 22.65
C LEU A 93 6.44 15.27 22.55
N SER A 94 5.73 15.27 21.42
CA SER A 94 4.54 16.11 21.29
C SER A 94 3.42 15.69 22.23
N ALA A 95 3.20 14.38 22.41
CA ALA A 95 2.23 13.88 23.38
C ALA A 95 2.62 14.26 24.82
N ALA A 96 3.93 14.26 25.12
CA ALA A 96 4.44 14.65 26.43
C ALA A 96 4.24 16.15 26.71
N VAL A 97 4.42 17.01 25.69
CA VAL A 97 4.10 18.45 25.80
C VAL A 97 2.63 18.66 26.16
N GLU A 98 1.71 17.96 25.51
CA GLU A 98 0.28 18.07 25.82
C GLU A 98 -0.06 17.47 27.19
N ALA A 99 0.58 16.36 27.57
CA ALA A 99 0.42 15.77 28.90
C ALA A 99 0.88 16.73 30.01
N GLU A 100 1.99 17.45 29.81
CA GLU A 100 2.45 18.50 30.73
C GLU A 100 1.48 19.69 30.75
N ARG A 101 0.94 20.12 29.59
CA ARG A 101 -0.07 21.18 29.51
C ARG A 101 -1.32 20.84 30.34
N LEU A 102 -1.75 19.57 30.31
CA LEU A 102 -2.86 19.05 31.09
C LEU A 102 -2.48 18.69 32.55
N LYS A 103 -1.21 18.88 32.94
CA LYS A 103 -0.67 18.56 34.28
C LYS A 103 -0.88 17.10 34.69
N LEU A 104 -0.83 16.17 33.72
CA LEU A 104 -0.95 14.75 33.98
C LEU A 104 0.27 14.22 34.75
N LYS A 105 0.07 13.14 35.52
CA LYS A 105 1.17 12.34 36.07
C LYS A 105 1.68 11.39 34.99
N TYR A 106 2.67 11.84 34.22
CA TYR A 106 3.25 11.05 33.13
C TYR A 106 4.77 10.89 33.21
N VAL A 107 5.29 9.94 32.43
CA VAL A 107 6.72 9.80 32.14
C VAL A 107 6.91 9.35 30.68
N VAL A 108 7.95 9.87 30.03
CA VAL A 108 8.41 9.37 28.73
C VAL A 108 9.58 8.43 28.96
N LEU A 109 9.51 7.21 28.42
CA LEU A 109 10.56 6.21 28.50
C LEU A 109 11.23 6.10 27.12
N GLU A 110 12.54 6.33 27.05
CA GLU A 110 13.32 6.26 25.81
C GLU A 110 14.54 5.36 26.00
N ARG A 111 14.73 4.40 25.07
CA ARG A 111 15.84 3.44 25.12
C ARG A 111 17.21 4.10 24.94
N SER A 112 17.27 5.18 24.17
CA SER A 112 18.51 5.90 23.85
C SER A 112 18.35 7.36 24.27
N HIS A 113 18.45 8.30 23.34
CA HIS A 113 18.25 9.73 23.56
C HIS A 113 16.99 10.24 22.86
N ALA A 114 16.44 11.36 23.33
CA ALA A 114 15.34 12.03 22.67
C ALA A 114 15.68 12.35 21.20
N ALA A 115 14.71 12.18 20.30
CA ALA A 115 14.86 12.30 18.84
C ALA A 115 15.95 11.41 18.21
N ASN A 116 16.25 10.24 18.81
CA ASN A 116 17.32 9.33 18.39
C ASN A 116 17.36 9.04 16.87
N THR A 117 16.20 8.83 16.24
CA THR A 117 16.11 8.57 14.79
C THR A 117 16.76 9.67 13.96
N VAL A 118 16.50 10.94 14.32
CA VAL A 118 17.08 12.09 13.62
C VAL A 118 18.54 12.29 14.04
N ARG A 119 18.89 12.01 15.30
CA ARG A 119 20.30 11.99 15.75
C ARG A 119 21.16 11.00 14.98
N GLY A 120 20.60 9.88 14.51
CA GLY A 120 21.29 8.91 13.65
C GLY A 120 21.40 9.30 12.17
N PHE A 121 20.88 10.44 11.74
CA PHE A 121 21.03 10.88 10.34
C PHE A 121 22.48 11.31 10.03
N PRO A 122 22.98 11.12 8.80
CA PRO A 122 24.20 11.77 8.31
C PRO A 122 24.27 13.28 8.61
N PRO A 123 25.46 13.86 8.91
CA PRO A 123 25.66 15.31 8.91
C PRO A 123 25.19 15.96 7.60
N GLY A 124 24.63 17.17 7.66
CA GLY A 124 24.08 17.87 6.48
C GLY A 124 22.75 17.32 5.95
N LYS A 125 22.27 16.17 6.45
CA LYS A 125 20.98 15.61 6.00
C LYS A 125 19.82 16.49 6.43
N LYS A 126 18.91 16.77 5.50
CA LYS A 126 17.70 17.55 5.76
C LYS A 126 16.59 16.68 6.36
N VAL A 127 15.89 17.26 7.32
CA VAL A 127 14.60 16.81 7.84
C VAL A 127 13.52 17.59 7.09
N TYR A 128 12.71 16.86 6.32
CA TYR A 128 11.64 17.46 5.52
C TYR A 128 10.37 17.62 6.33
N SER A 129 9.76 18.80 6.25
CA SER A 129 8.51 19.13 6.94
C SER A 129 7.30 18.92 6.03
N GLU A 130 7.16 17.69 5.53
CA GLU A 130 6.02 17.27 4.72
C GLU A 130 4.89 16.67 5.56
N PRO A 131 3.63 16.77 5.10
CA PRO A 131 3.17 17.51 3.92
C PRO A 131 3.11 19.04 4.15
N ARG A 132 3.49 19.86 3.16
CA ARG A 132 3.46 21.34 3.27
C ARG A 132 2.10 21.92 3.60
N HIS A 133 1.03 21.34 3.05
CA HIS A 133 -0.33 21.84 3.24
C HIS A 133 -0.87 21.55 4.65
N LEU A 134 -0.24 20.63 5.39
CA LEU A 134 -0.63 20.32 6.75
C LEU A 134 0.03 21.33 7.70
N ALA A 135 -0.80 22.04 8.47
CA ALA A 135 -0.31 22.91 9.52
C ALA A 135 0.28 22.08 10.67
N ASN A 136 1.38 22.55 11.25
CA ASN A 136 1.90 22.02 12.50
C ASN A 136 0.98 22.43 13.66
N LYS A 137 0.37 21.45 14.33
CA LYS A 137 -0.42 21.63 15.56
C LYS A 137 0.43 21.48 16.81
N SER A 138 1.55 20.76 16.70
CA SER A 138 2.47 20.52 17.80
C SER A 138 3.19 21.80 18.20
N ALA A 139 3.36 22.00 19.50
CA ALA A 139 4.26 23.01 20.02
C ALA A 139 5.75 22.63 19.86
N LEU A 140 6.06 21.45 19.29
CA LEU A 140 7.39 21.16 18.78
C LEU A 140 7.64 21.93 17.48
N PRO A 141 8.85 22.49 17.29
CA PRO A 141 9.18 23.30 16.12
C PRO A 141 9.51 22.45 14.89
N VAL A 142 8.52 21.74 14.36
CA VAL A 142 8.68 20.83 13.22
C VAL A 142 8.32 21.46 11.87
N GLU A 143 8.17 22.78 11.81
CA GLU A 143 7.82 23.53 10.59
C GLU A 143 9.07 23.99 9.82
N GLY A 144 9.00 23.84 8.48
CA GLY A 144 10.08 24.17 7.55
C GLY A 144 11.11 23.04 7.38
N ASP A 145 11.75 22.99 6.20
CA ASP A 145 12.85 22.04 5.99
C ASP A 145 14.10 22.55 6.67
N ARG A 146 14.75 21.68 7.45
CA ARG A 146 15.94 22.06 8.22
C ARG A 146 17.01 21.01 8.11
N GLU A 147 18.24 21.44 8.33
CA GLU A 147 19.32 20.48 8.54
C GLU A 147 19.12 19.74 9.87
N LYS A 148 19.61 18.50 9.96
CA LYS A 148 19.63 17.68 11.18
C LYS A 148 20.07 18.47 12.42
N SER A 149 21.19 19.18 12.34
CA SER A 149 21.81 19.88 13.48
C SER A 149 20.89 20.97 14.05
N GLU A 150 20.33 21.80 13.16
CA GLU A 150 19.36 22.84 13.49
C GLU A 150 18.07 22.25 14.08
N PHE A 151 17.52 21.21 13.45
CA PHE A 151 16.31 20.54 13.93
C PHE A 151 16.49 20.00 15.37
N LEU A 152 17.62 19.34 15.65
CA LEU A 152 17.91 18.78 16.97
C LEU A 152 18.05 19.86 18.04
N LYS A 153 18.73 20.98 17.72
CA LYS A 153 18.87 22.11 18.64
C LYS A 153 17.50 22.63 19.09
N MET A 154 16.58 22.82 18.16
CA MET A 154 15.25 23.33 18.47
C MET A 154 14.41 22.32 19.28
N VAL A 155 14.56 21.02 19.03
CA VAL A 155 13.90 19.98 19.82
C VAL A 155 14.44 19.97 21.25
N ASP A 156 15.76 20.10 21.42
CA ASP A 156 16.40 20.14 22.74
C ASP A 156 15.98 21.38 23.54
N GLU A 157 15.90 22.55 22.89
CA GLU A 157 15.34 23.78 23.47
C GLU A 157 13.88 23.58 23.91
N ALA A 158 13.04 22.96 23.07
CA ALA A 158 11.65 22.70 23.40
C ALA A 158 11.48 21.71 24.56
N ILE A 159 12.35 20.70 24.68
CA ILE A 159 12.35 19.75 25.81
C ILE A 159 12.66 20.49 27.12
N GLN A 160 13.66 21.38 27.10
CA GLN A 160 14.08 22.14 28.28
C GLN A 160 13.04 23.19 28.68
N GLU A 161 12.57 24.02 27.73
CA GLU A 161 11.60 25.08 27.98
C GLU A 161 10.29 24.54 28.57
N LYS A 162 9.86 23.36 28.09
CA LYS A 162 8.59 22.74 28.50
C LYS A 162 8.74 21.75 29.67
N ASN A 163 9.94 21.60 30.24
CA ASN A 163 10.23 20.73 31.38
C ASN A 163 9.69 19.29 31.21
N ILE A 164 9.87 18.71 30.03
CA ILE A 164 9.32 17.39 29.69
C ILE A 164 10.03 16.30 30.52
N LYS A 165 9.27 15.43 31.19
CA LYS A 165 9.81 14.34 32.01
C LYS A 165 10.20 13.14 31.16
N ILE A 166 11.47 13.09 30.73
CA ILE A 166 12.03 12.01 29.92
C ILE A 166 13.03 11.19 30.75
N LYS A 167 12.88 9.87 30.72
CA LYS A 167 13.85 8.91 31.26
C LYS A 167 14.56 8.21 30.11
N GLU A 168 15.69 8.77 29.71
CA GLU A 168 16.60 8.21 28.71
C GLU A 168 17.30 6.94 29.22
N GLY A 169 17.87 6.14 28.31
CA GLY A 169 18.52 4.87 28.64
C GLY A 169 17.58 3.82 29.27
N THR A 170 16.27 3.96 29.09
CA THR A 170 15.25 3.08 29.68
C THR A 170 14.49 2.35 28.58
N GLU A 171 14.88 1.11 28.30
CA GLU A 171 14.23 0.26 27.31
C GLU A 171 13.01 -0.46 27.90
N VAL A 172 11.86 -0.30 27.25
CA VAL A 172 10.62 -1.03 27.57
C VAL A 172 10.62 -2.33 26.78
N HIS A 173 10.49 -3.46 27.48
CA HIS A 173 10.46 -4.78 26.84
C HIS A 173 9.09 -5.46 26.92
N GLN A 174 8.24 -5.08 27.88
CA GLN A 174 6.91 -5.67 28.01
C GLN A 174 5.89 -4.67 28.58
N ILE A 175 4.64 -4.76 28.13
CA ILE A 175 3.50 -4.04 28.70
C ILE A 175 2.48 -5.10 29.13
N ARG A 176 2.25 -5.25 30.44
CA ARG A 176 1.31 -6.23 30.99
C ARG A 176 0.04 -5.52 31.46
N LYS A 177 -1.12 -6.14 31.20
CA LYS A 177 -2.39 -5.65 31.72
C LYS A 177 -2.55 -6.03 33.20
N ARG A 178 -2.86 -5.06 34.07
CA ARG A 178 -3.16 -5.22 35.49
C ARG A 178 -4.64 -4.87 35.72
N GLY A 179 -5.52 -5.87 35.71
CA GLY A 179 -6.97 -5.64 35.84
C GLY A 179 -7.64 -5.09 34.57
N ASP A 180 -8.76 -4.40 34.71
CA ASP A 180 -9.56 -3.94 33.55
C ASP A 180 -9.05 -2.63 32.92
N HIS A 181 -8.39 -1.76 33.69
CA HIS A 181 -8.02 -0.40 33.28
C HIS A 181 -6.60 0.04 33.68
N ASP A 182 -5.75 -0.85 34.19
CA ASP A 182 -4.37 -0.52 34.52
C ASP A 182 -3.37 -1.41 33.77
N PHE A 183 -2.15 -0.91 33.66
CA PHE A 183 -1.01 -1.53 32.98
C PHE A 183 0.23 -1.44 33.85
N GLU A 184 1.12 -2.39 33.63
CA GLU A 184 2.46 -2.41 34.19
C GLU A 184 3.47 -2.42 33.03
N VAL A 185 4.23 -1.33 32.91
CA VAL A 185 5.24 -1.17 31.85
C VAL A 185 6.59 -1.61 32.39
N GLU A 186 7.07 -2.77 31.93
CA GLU A 186 8.31 -3.39 32.38
C GLU A 186 9.50 -2.90 31.55
N VAL A 187 10.59 -2.53 32.25
CA VAL A 187 11.81 -1.97 31.65
C VAL A 187 13.01 -2.86 31.93
N VAL A 188 13.99 -2.86 31.03
CA VAL A 188 15.22 -3.63 31.19
C VAL A 188 16.03 -3.09 32.37
N GLY A 189 16.35 -3.95 33.33
CA GLY A 189 17.23 -3.61 34.47
C GLY A 189 16.62 -2.64 35.50
N GLY A 190 15.31 -2.41 35.49
CA GLY A 190 14.64 -1.46 36.38
C GLY A 190 13.32 -1.96 36.96
N LYS A 191 12.73 -1.16 37.85
CA LYS A 191 11.37 -1.41 38.38
C LYS A 191 10.31 -1.04 37.34
N PRO A 192 9.19 -1.77 37.29
CA PRO A 192 8.10 -1.47 36.37
C PRO A 192 7.39 -0.15 36.72
N PHE A 193 6.72 0.43 35.72
CA PHE A 193 5.93 1.65 35.84
C PHE A 193 4.43 1.33 35.76
N PRO A 194 3.68 1.41 36.87
CA PRO A 194 2.24 1.23 36.86
C PRO A 194 1.53 2.45 36.26
N THR A 195 0.58 2.23 35.36
CA THR A 195 -0.14 3.31 34.67
C THR A 195 -1.52 2.93 34.18
N ARG A 196 -2.42 3.90 33.99
CA ARG A 196 -3.74 3.67 33.40
C ARG A 196 -3.74 3.57 31.88
N ASN A 197 -2.91 4.38 31.24
CA ASN A 197 -2.87 4.48 29.79
C ASN A 197 -1.43 4.41 29.32
N VAL A 198 -1.23 3.79 28.15
CA VAL A 198 0.08 3.72 27.51
C VAL A 198 -0.03 4.30 26.11
N ILE A 199 0.86 5.21 25.75
CA ILE A 199 1.08 5.64 24.37
C ILE A 199 2.35 4.97 23.85
N ILE A 200 2.23 4.23 22.76
CA ILE A 200 3.35 3.62 22.03
C ILE A 200 3.73 4.54 20.87
N ALA A 201 4.89 5.20 20.99
CA ALA A 201 5.46 6.16 20.06
C ALA A 201 6.87 5.76 19.59
N ILE A 202 7.14 4.45 19.51
CA ILE A 202 8.45 3.84 19.24
C ILE A 202 8.98 4.02 17.81
N GLY A 203 8.18 4.62 16.93
CA GLY A 203 8.50 4.76 15.51
C GLY A 203 8.60 3.41 14.78
N ARG A 204 9.29 3.40 13.62
CA ARG A 204 9.44 2.18 12.78
C ARG A 204 10.81 1.52 12.88
N GLN A 205 11.77 2.20 13.48
CA GLN A 205 13.13 1.69 13.64
C GLN A 205 13.17 0.78 14.87
N GLY A 206 12.77 -0.49 14.69
CA GLY A 206 12.94 -1.52 15.70
C GLY A 206 14.42 -1.91 15.86
N GLU A 207 14.67 -3.18 16.13
CA GLU A 207 16.03 -3.70 16.30
C GLU A 207 16.79 -3.71 14.98
N SER A 208 18.08 -3.36 15.00
CA SER A 208 18.93 -3.60 13.84
C SER A 208 19.06 -5.10 13.61
N ARG A 209 19.03 -5.53 12.35
CA ARG A 209 19.26 -6.93 12.02
C ARG A 209 20.70 -7.30 12.39
N LYS A 210 20.84 -8.44 13.05
CA LYS A 210 22.11 -9.08 13.35
C LYS A 210 22.58 -9.95 12.19
N LEU A 211 23.88 -10.24 12.17
CA LEU A 211 24.53 -11.18 11.25
C LEU A 211 24.38 -12.62 11.73
N ASP A 212 24.14 -12.82 13.03
CA ASP A 212 24.07 -14.10 13.73
C ASP A 212 25.34 -14.93 13.53
N VAL A 213 26.51 -14.28 13.67
CA VAL A 213 27.83 -14.89 13.48
C VAL A 213 28.64 -14.92 14.77
N PRO A 214 29.54 -15.91 14.94
CA PRO A 214 30.47 -15.93 16.05
C PRO A 214 31.25 -14.61 16.17
N GLY A 215 31.33 -14.10 17.41
CA GLY A 215 32.04 -12.86 17.74
C GLY A 215 31.23 -11.57 17.62
N GLU A 216 30.03 -11.61 17.02
CA GLU A 216 29.16 -10.44 16.89
C GLU A 216 28.70 -9.88 18.24
N ASP A 217 28.22 -10.73 19.16
CA ASP A 217 27.69 -10.29 20.47
C ASP A 217 28.79 -10.00 21.52
N LYS A 218 30.06 -10.23 21.19
CA LYS A 218 31.18 -10.16 22.15
C LYS A 218 32.09 -8.95 21.99
N ALA A 219 31.96 -8.18 20.91
CA ALA A 219 32.94 -7.17 20.57
C ALA A 219 32.32 -5.77 20.52
N GLU A 220 32.78 -4.86 21.39
CA GLU A 220 32.46 -3.42 21.38
C GLU A 220 32.71 -2.75 20.02
N LYS A 221 33.48 -3.41 19.14
CA LYS A 221 33.76 -2.98 17.76
C LYS A 221 32.59 -3.10 16.79
N VAL A 222 31.57 -3.90 17.12
CA VAL A 222 30.42 -4.12 16.23
C VAL A 222 29.34 -3.09 16.56
N VAL A 223 29.07 -2.23 15.60
CA VAL A 223 28.06 -1.18 15.74
C VAL A 223 27.00 -1.35 14.66
N TYR A 224 25.75 -1.12 15.04
CA TYR A 224 24.62 -1.30 14.13
C TYR A 224 24.10 0.02 13.54
N ARG A 225 24.75 1.13 13.89
CA ARG A 225 24.45 2.49 13.43
C ARG A 225 25.72 3.33 13.42
N LEU A 226 25.80 4.23 12.46
CA LEU A 226 26.80 5.30 12.46
C LEU A 226 26.24 6.47 13.29
N HIS A 227 26.76 6.65 14.50
CA HIS A 227 26.34 7.72 15.41
C HIS A 227 27.12 9.01 15.12
N THR A 228 28.44 8.96 15.27
CA THR A 228 29.34 10.08 15.13
C THR A 228 30.49 9.66 14.20
N PRO A 229 30.56 10.18 12.97
CA PRO A 229 31.63 9.87 12.02
C PRO A 229 33.02 10.24 12.56
N GLU A 230 33.10 11.25 13.42
CA GLU A 230 34.32 11.75 14.04
C GLU A 230 34.98 10.74 14.99
N ASP A 231 34.23 9.76 15.49
CA ASP A 231 34.76 8.69 16.36
C ASP A 231 35.73 7.77 15.61
N TYR A 232 35.71 7.80 14.28
CA TYR A 232 36.50 6.93 13.42
C TYR A 232 37.58 7.72 12.69
N HIS A 233 38.84 7.44 13.01
CA HIS A 233 39.97 8.10 12.38
C HIS A 233 41.14 7.15 12.20
N ASN A 234 41.61 6.99 10.96
CA ASN A 234 42.70 6.09 10.58
C ASN A 234 42.43 4.60 10.98
N ASN A 235 41.17 4.19 10.99
CA ASN A 235 40.75 2.83 11.31
C ASN A 235 40.53 1.97 10.05
N ASP A 236 40.65 0.64 10.23
CA ASP A 236 40.25 -0.36 9.24
C ASP A 236 38.76 -0.73 9.47
N LEU A 237 37.85 -0.20 8.66
CA LEU A 237 36.39 -0.33 8.86
C LEU A 237 35.78 -1.32 7.87
N LEU A 238 34.92 -2.21 8.37
CA LEU A 238 34.10 -3.08 7.54
C LEU A 238 32.65 -2.62 7.64
N ILE A 239 32.04 -2.25 6.52
CA ILE A 239 30.62 -1.93 6.43
C ILE A 239 29.91 -3.12 5.79
N VAL A 240 28.91 -3.67 6.48
CA VAL A 240 28.11 -4.79 5.97
C VAL A 240 26.75 -4.28 5.53
N GLY A 241 26.45 -4.39 4.23
CA GLY A 241 25.20 -3.93 3.65
C GLY A 241 25.39 -3.19 2.33
N GLY A 242 24.31 -3.03 1.57
CA GLY A 242 24.33 -2.36 0.25
C GLY A 242 23.10 -1.50 -0.01
N GLY A 243 22.42 -1.07 1.06
CA GLY A 243 21.35 -0.07 0.99
C GLY A 243 21.91 1.36 1.14
N ASN A 244 21.04 2.37 0.98
CA ASN A 244 21.47 3.78 1.08
C ASN A 244 22.22 4.10 2.38
N SER A 245 21.75 3.62 3.53
CA SER A 245 22.42 3.85 4.82
C SER A 245 23.85 3.31 4.85
N ALA A 246 24.09 2.13 4.27
CA ALA A 246 25.42 1.53 4.20
C ALA A 246 26.35 2.32 3.27
N ILE A 247 25.84 2.75 2.11
CA ILE A 247 26.60 3.54 1.14
C ILE A 247 26.89 4.95 1.65
N GLU A 248 25.91 5.63 2.26
CA GLU A 248 26.08 6.94 2.87
C GLU A 248 27.15 6.90 3.98
N ALA A 249 27.12 5.87 4.83
CA ALA A 249 28.15 5.64 5.84
C ALA A 249 29.53 5.39 5.21
N ALA A 250 29.60 4.56 4.17
CA ALA A 250 30.86 4.25 3.49
C ALA A 250 31.49 5.50 2.86
N LEU A 251 30.70 6.27 2.12
CA LEU A 251 31.13 7.50 1.45
C LEU A 251 31.60 8.57 2.44
N MET A 252 31.02 8.61 3.63
CA MET A 252 31.40 9.56 4.67
C MET A 252 32.67 9.13 5.41
N LEU A 253 32.78 7.85 5.75
CA LEU A 253 33.90 7.35 6.55
C LEU A 253 35.19 7.20 5.74
N MET A 254 35.09 6.97 4.42
CA MET A 254 36.25 6.76 3.53
C MET A 254 37.17 7.99 3.41
N GLU A 255 36.72 9.19 3.78
CA GLU A 255 37.57 10.38 3.74
C GLU A 255 38.74 10.32 4.73
N LYS A 256 38.54 9.63 5.88
CA LYS A 256 39.51 9.58 6.99
C LYS A 256 39.92 8.15 7.39
N ASN A 257 39.36 7.13 6.74
CA ASN A 257 39.51 5.73 7.14
C ASN A 257 39.67 4.80 5.94
N ARG A 258 40.21 3.59 6.18
CA ARG A 258 40.24 2.51 5.19
C ARG A 258 38.95 1.73 5.27
N VAL A 259 38.05 1.95 4.30
CA VAL A 259 36.71 1.34 4.31
C VAL A 259 36.64 0.17 3.33
N THR A 260 36.25 -0.98 3.85
CA THR A 260 35.84 -2.15 3.07
C THR A 260 34.34 -2.32 3.20
N LEU A 261 33.64 -2.53 2.10
CA LEU A 261 32.22 -2.81 2.07
C LEU A 261 31.98 -4.26 1.66
N SER A 262 31.20 -4.99 2.46
CA SER A 262 30.79 -6.36 2.19
C SER A 262 29.32 -6.39 1.83
N TYR A 263 28.99 -6.94 0.66
CA TYR A 263 27.63 -7.03 0.18
C TYR A 263 27.32 -8.37 -0.46
N ARG A 264 26.28 -9.04 0.06
CA ARG A 264 25.88 -10.40 -0.32
C ARG A 264 25.38 -10.59 -1.75
N ARG A 265 25.23 -9.53 -2.54
CA ARG A 265 24.78 -9.61 -3.94
C ARG A 265 25.91 -9.20 -4.88
N ASP A 266 25.72 -9.50 -6.14
CA ASP A 266 26.58 -9.13 -7.28
C ASP A 266 26.48 -7.64 -7.64
N GLU A 267 25.35 -6.98 -7.37
CA GLU A 267 25.16 -5.56 -7.63
C GLU A 267 24.33 -4.84 -6.56
N PHE A 268 24.65 -3.56 -6.29
CA PHE A 268 23.87 -2.74 -5.36
C PHE A 268 22.42 -2.56 -5.80
N PHE A 269 21.49 -2.92 -4.92
CA PHE A 269 20.05 -2.85 -5.16
C PHE A 269 19.40 -1.77 -4.29
N ARG A 270 18.51 -0.94 -4.88
CA ARG A 270 17.75 0.15 -4.20
C ARG A 270 18.55 1.38 -3.75
N LEU A 271 19.67 1.67 -4.42
CA LEU A 271 20.35 2.94 -4.19
C LEU A 271 19.64 4.11 -4.85
N LYS A 272 19.72 5.26 -4.19
CA LYS A 272 19.47 6.56 -4.83
C LYS A 272 20.44 6.72 -5.99
N ALA A 273 19.96 7.32 -7.09
CA ALA A 273 20.79 7.54 -8.28
C ALA A 273 22.10 8.30 -7.97
N GLU A 274 22.03 9.32 -7.11
CA GLU A 274 23.20 10.09 -6.63
C GLU A 274 24.19 9.20 -5.87
N ASN A 275 23.71 8.45 -4.86
CA ASN A 275 24.55 7.54 -4.09
C ASN A 275 25.21 6.46 -4.97
N ARG A 276 24.51 6.00 -6.01
CA ARG A 276 25.07 5.06 -6.99
C ARG A 276 26.27 5.67 -7.73
N GLN A 277 26.12 6.89 -8.24
CA GLN A 277 27.22 7.57 -8.95
C GLN A 277 28.42 7.82 -8.03
N LEU A 278 28.16 8.24 -6.78
CA LEU A 278 29.21 8.51 -5.81
C LEU A 278 29.97 7.24 -5.42
N VAL A 279 29.28 6.13 -5.17
CA VAL A 279 29.95 4.86 -4.81
C VAL A 279 30.72 4.28 -5.99
N GLU A 280 30.17 4.33 -7.21
CA GLU A 280 30.85 3.84 -8.41
C GLU A 280 32.14 4.63 -8.67
N ARG A 281 32.10 5.96 -8.46
CA ARG A 281 33.30 6.81 -8.53
C ARG A 281 34.31 6.46 -7.44
N ALA A 282 33.87 6.29 -6.19
CA ALA A 282 34.75 5.94 -5.07
C ALA A 282 35.45 4.58 -5.27
N ILE A 283 34.77 3.62 -5.89
CA ILE A 283 35.34 2.32 -6.27
C ILE A 283 36.37 2.49 -7.41
N ALA A 284 36.03 3.28 -8.45
CA ALA A 284 36.91 3.52 -9.59
C ALA A 284 38.19 4.28 -9.20
N GLU A 285 38.12 5.15 -8.19
CA GLU A 285 39.26 5.86 -7.61
C GLU A 285 40.04 5.02 -6.57
N GLU A 286 39.68 3.74 -6.39
CA GLU A 286 40.28 2.81 -5.40
C GLU A 286 40.23 3.30 -3.94
N LYS A 287 39.40 4.30 -3.64
CA LYS A 287 39.23 4.84 -2.29
C LYS A 287 38.30 3.99 -1.42
N LEU A 288 37.44 3.17 -2.04
CA LEU A 288 36.52 2.26 -1.38
C LEU A 288 36.69 0.85 -1.93
N THR A 289 37.04 -0.11 -1.06
CA THR A 289 37.10 -1.53 -1.44
C THR A 289 35.72 -2.16 -1.28
N VAL A 290 35.22 -2.87 -2.29
CA VAL A 290 33.93 -3.56 -2.23
C VAL A 290 34.10 -5.04 -2.54
N PHE A 291 33.60 -5.89 -1.63
CA PHE A 291 33.39 -7.30 -1.89
C PHE A 291 31.91 -7.53 -2.20
N TYR A 292 31.66 -7.95 -3.44
CA TYR A 292 30.35 -8.46 -3.87
C TYR A 292 30.26 -9.95 -3.59
N GLU A 293 29.03 -10.46 -3.54
CA GLU A 293 28.73 -11.87 -3.25
C GLU A 293 29.46 -12.33 -1.96
N SER A 294 29.50 -11.44 -0.96
CA SER A 294 30.23 -11.69 0.27
C SER A 294 29.34 -11.74 1.51
N THR A 295 29.70 -12.61 2.45
CA THR A 295 29.06 -12.76 3.76
C THR A 295 30.11 -12.83 4.86
N VAL A 296 29.82 -12.20 6.00
CA VAL A 296 30.64 -12.35 7.20
C VAL A 296 30.45 -13.75 7.78
N ARG A 297 31.55 -14.41 8.16
CA ARG A 297 31.54 -15.74 8.78
C ARG A 297 31.81 -15.66 10.27
N GLU A 298 32.78 -14.85 10.67
CA GLU A 298 33.22 -14.70 12.06
C GLU A 298 33.88 -13.33 12.27
N ILE A 299 33.63 -12.73 13.43
CA ILE A 299 34.23 -11.45 13.84
C ILE A 299 35.21 -11.72 14.97
N GLN A 300 36.49 -11.38 14.74
CA GLN A 300 37.56 -11.48 15.72
C GLN A 300 37.92 -10.07 16.24
N ASP A 301 38.73 -9.98 17.29
CA ASP A 301 39.09 -8.69 17.91
C ASP A 301 39.73 -7.71 16.92
N LYS A 302 40.66 -8.18 16.08
CA LYS A 302 41.41 -7.35 15.10
C LYS A 302 41.28 -7.80 13.64
N ALA A 303 40.41 -8.76 13.38
CA ALA A 303 40.17 -9.28 12.04
C ALA A 303 38.71 -9.67 11.83
N VAL A 304 38.29 -9.80 10.58
CA VAL A 304 36.99 -10.37 10.21
C VAL A 304 37.20 -11.40 9.11
N ASP A 305 36.57 -12.56 9.28
CA ASP A 305 36.55 -13.61 8.27
C ASP A 305 35.31 -13.45 7.39
N LEU A 306 35.55 -13.36 6.09
CA LEU A 306 34.55 -13.25 5.04
C LEU A 306 34.55 -14.52 4.19
N LEU A 307 33.39 -14.85 3.62
CA LEU A 307 33.28 -15.69 2.44
C LEU A 307 32.97 -14.76 1.28
N VAL A 308 33.86 -14.66 0.29
CA VAL A 308 33.66 -13.85 -0.92
C VAL A 308 33.57 -14.82 -2.08
N ARG A 309 32.40 -14.91 -2.74
CA ARG A 309 32.13 -15.93 -3.77
C ARG A 309 32.46 -17.35 -3.31
N ASP A 310 32.05 -17.67 -2.09
CA ASP A 310 32.33 -18.93 -1.38
C ASP A 310 33.83 -19.20 -1.07
N GLU A 311 34.74 -18.26 -1.34
CA GLU A 311 36.15 -18.37 -0.97
C GLU A 311 36.44 -17.65 0.36
N PRO A 312 37.12 -18.31 1.33
CA PRO A 312 37.42 -17.71 2.60
C PRO A 312 38.47 -16.61 2.47
N ARG A 313 38.24 -15.46 3.10
CA ARG A 313 39.15 -14.32 3.12
C ARG A 313 39.12 -13.62 4.46
N THR A 314 40.28 -13.47 5.09
CA THR A 314 40.43 -12.72 6.34
C THR A 314 40.90 -11.30 6.03
N ILE A 315 40.27 -10.30 6.65
CA ILE A 315 40.70 -8.90 6.56
C ILE A 315 41.05 -8.37 7.93
N LYS A 316 42.07 -7.51 8.01
CA LYS A 316 42.33 -6.70 9.20
C LYS A 316 41.17 -5.73 9.40
N ASN A 317 40.69 -5.62 10.63
CA ASN A 317 39.50 -4.83 10.92
C ASN A 317 39.49 -4.33 12.37
N ASP A 318 39.29 -3.03 12.53
CA ASP A 318 39.11 -2.38 13.82
C ASP A 318 37.64 -2.26 14.23
N TYR A 319 36.73 -1.94 13.31
CA TYR A 319 35.28 -1.83 13.58
C TYR A 319 34.41 -2.42 12.47
N VAL A 320 33.25 -2.96 12.85
CA VAL A 320 32.25 -3.52 11.93
C VAL A 320 30.95 -2.73 12.06
N LEU A 321 30.54 -2.08 10.98
CA LEU A 321 29.26 -1.38 10.89
C LEU A 321 28.25 -2.28 10.18
N VAL A 322 27.30 -2.83 10.93
CA VAL A 322 26.25 -3.73 10.44
C VAL A 322 25.02 -2.90 10.02
N LEU A 323 24.97 -2.53 8.74
CA LEU A 323 23.95 -1.65 8.16
C LEU A 323 23.04 -2.40 7.17
N ILE A 324 22.50 -3.54 7.62
CA ILE A 324 21.63 -4.44 6.84
C ILE A 324 20.11 -4.20 7.05
N GLY A 325 19.76 -3.09 7.69
CA GLY A 325 18.40 -2.65 7.98
C GLY A 325 17.89 -3.06 9.35
N THR A 326 16.68 -2.63 9.71
CA THR A 326 16.03 -2.93 10.99
C THR A 326 14.84 -3.88 10.80
N LEU A 327 14.53 -4.65 11.84
CA LEU A 327 13.25 -5.35 11.97
C LEU A 327 12.21 -4.36 12.50
N PRO A 328 10.98 -4.37 11.96
CA PRO A 328 9.87 -3.67 12.60
C PRO A 328 9.58 -4.32 13.96
N PRO A 329 9.13 -3.55 14.98
CA PRO A 329 8.89 -4.06 16.34
C PRO A 329 7.59 -4.88 16.43
N VAL A 330 7.41 -5.88 15.55
CA VAL A 330 6.17 -6.65 15.44
C VAL A 330 5.94 -7.52 16.66
N ASP A 331 6.98 -8.20 17.14
CA ASP A 331 6.87 -9.12 18.29
C ASP A 331 6.48 -8.35 19.56
N PHE A 332 7.13 -7.20 19.82
CA PHE A 332 6.73 -6.31 20.91
C PHE A 332 5.25 -5.90 20.85
N LEU A 333 4.73 -5.56 19.66
CA LEU A 333 3.32 -5.19 19.50
C LEU A 333 2.37 -6.40 19.66
N LEU A 334 2.79 -7.59 19.25
CA LEU A 334 2.01 -8.82 19.47
C LEU A 334 1.95 -9.20 20.95
N ASP A 335 3.07 -9.03 21.66
CA ASP A 335 3.19 -9.36 23.08
C ASP A 335 2.32 -8.49 23.98
N THR A 336 1.96 -7.27 23.54
CA THR A 336 0.94 -6.45 24.24
C THR A 336 -0.48 -6.95 24.03
N GLY A 337 -0.70 -7.95 23.17
CA GLY A 337 -2.03 -8.47 22.80
C GLY A 337 -2.76 -7.66 21.73
N MET A 338 -2.06 -6.78 21.00
CA MET A 338 -2.69 -6.00 19.94
C MET A 338 -2.94 -6.82 18.67
N GLU A 339 -4.07 -6.57 18.01
CA GLU A 339 -4.34 -7.10 16.69
C GLU A 339 -3.54 -6.33 15.64
N LEU A 340 -2.84 -7.06 14.77
CA LEU A 340 -2.04 -6.48 13.69
C LEU A 340 -2.66 -6.78 12.32
N ASP A 341 -2.63 -5.76 11.46
CA ASP A 341 -3.05 -5.88 10.08
C ASP A 341 -2.03 -6.67 9.25
N GLY A 342 -2.53 -7.55 8.38
CA GLY A 342 -1.69 -8.47 7.58
C GLY A 342 -1.30 -9.79 8.25
N VAL A 343 -1.61 -9.99 9.53
CA VAL A 343 -1.43 -11.29 10.22
C VAL A 343 -2.69 -12.15 10.05
N TRP A 344 -2.51 -13.40 9.60
CA TRP A 344 -3.62 -14.36 9.49
C TRP A 344 -3.93 -14.97 10.86
N THR A 345 -5.14 -14.72 11.34
CA THR A 345 -5.69 -15.36 12.54
C THR A 345 -6.79 -16.35 12.16
N VAL A 346 -7.08 -17.31 13.03
CA VAL A 346 -8.18 -18.27 12.82
C VAL A 346 -9.52 -17.55 12.61
N ARG A 347 -9.75 -16.47 13.37
CA ARG A 347 -10.92 -15.60 13.25
C ARG A 347 -11.03 -14.97 11.85
N ARG A 348 -9.94 -14.43 11.30
CA ARG A 348 -9.91 -13.89 9.92
C ARG A 348 -10.16 -14.98 8.88
N GLY A 349 -9.60 -16.17 9.07
CA GLY A 349 -9.87 -17.32 8.20
C GLY A 349 -11.35 -17.69 8.19
N PHE A 350 -11.98 -17.73 9.36
CA PHE A 350 -13.41 -17.99 9.51
C PHE A 350 -14.28 -16.92 8.83
N TYR A 351 -14.01 -15.62 9.02
CA TYR A 351 -14.79 -14.58 8.35
C TYR A 351 -14.59 -14.55 6.84
N CYS A 352 -13.40 -14.85 6.35
CA CYS A 352 -13.16 -15.02 4.92
C CYS A 352 -14.01 -16.16 4.37
N LEU A 353 -14.02 -17.31 5.04
CA LEU A 353 -14.89 -18.44 4.66
C LEU A 353 -16.37 -18.05 4.70
N LEU A 354 -16.83 -17.37 5.75
CA LEU A 354 -18.21 -16.91 5.88
C LEU A 354 -18.59 -15.93 4.75
N GLY A 355 -17.71 -14.99 4.39
CA GLY A 355 -17.91 -14.07 3.28
C GLY A 355 -17.99 -14.79 1.93
N ILE A 356 -17.15 -15.80 1.72
CA ILE A 356 -17.20 -16.67 0.53
C ILE A 356 -18.51 -17.47 0.49
N LEU A 357 -18.92 -18.06 1.62
CA LEU A 357 -20.17 -18.82 1.73
C LEU A 357 -21.40 -17.94 1.56
N LEU A 358 -21.40 -16.71 2.10
CA LEU A 358 -22.47 -15.74 1.90
C LEU A 358 -22.55 -15.30 0.43
N GLY A 359 -21.40 -15.00 -0.20
CA GLY A 359 -21.34 -14.68 -1.62
C GLY A 359 -21.86 -15.84 -2.47
N TYR A 360 -21.48 -17.08 -2.14
CA TYR A 360 -21.99 -18.29 -2.77
C TYR A 360 -23.50 -18.43 -2.57
N PHE A 361 -24.00 -18.26 -1.34
CA PHE A 361 -25.42 -18.34 -1.00
C PHE A 361 -26.25 -17.30 -1.76
N VAL A 362 -25.84 -16.03 -1.75
CA VAL A 362 -26.51 -14.95 -2.48
C VAL A 362 -26.55 -15.25 -3.97
N TYR A 363 -25.44 -15.73 -4.55
CA TYR A 363 -25.39 -16.09 -5.96
C TYR A 363 -26.37 -17.23 -6.31
N PHE A 364 -26.35 -18.35 -5.58
CA PHE A 364 -27.21 -19.49 -5.87
C PHE A 364 -28.68 -19.23 -5.55
N GLN A 365 -28.99 -18.54 -4.44
CA GLN A 365 -30.36 -18.26 -4.03
C GLN A 365 -31.00 -17.09 -4.80
N SER A 366 -30.21 -16.20 -5.40
CA SER A 366 -30.74 -15.15 -6.30
C SER A 366 -31.50 -15.70 -7.51
N LYS A 367 -31.26 -16.97 -7.88
CA LYS A 367 -32.02 -17.68 -8.92
C LYS A 367 -33.38 -18.21 -8.44
N HIS A 368 -33.60 -18.31 -7.13
CA HIS A 368 -34.79 -18.93 -6.53
C HIS A 368 -35.73 -17.93 -5.84
N PHE A 369 -35.26 -16.72 -5.50
CA PHE A 369 -36.08 -15.66 -4.93
C PHE A 369 -36.65 -14.73 -6.03
N THR A 370 -37.78 -15.12 -6.59
CA THR A 370 -38.67 -14.25 -7.39
C THR A 370 -39.92 -13.95 -6.56
N LEU A 371 -40.24 -12.67 -6.32
CA LEU A 371 -41.43 -12.27 -5.55
C LEU A 371 -42.78 -12.62 -6.22
N LYS A 372 -42.76 -13.14 -7.44
CA LYS A 372 -43.90 -13.80 -8.10
C LYS A 372 -43.40 -14.94 -9.01
N PRO A 373 -43.63 -16.22 -8.64
CA PRO A 373 -43.26 -17.35 -9.48
C PRO A 373 -44.19 -17.61 -10.68
N SER A 374 -45.33 -16.91 -10.81
CA SER A 374 -46.44 -17.34 -11.68
C SER A 374 -46.71 -16.52 -12.95
N GLU A 375 -45.96 -15.46 -13.25
CA GLU A 375 -46.17 -14.68 -14.48
C GLU A 375 -44.93 -14.83 -15.37
N LYS A 376 -44.89 -15.95 -16.10
CA LYS A 376 -44.20 -16.04 -17.39
C LYS A 376 -44.98 -15.16 -18.39
N ASP A 377 -44.87 -13.85 -18.30
CA ASP A 377 -45.57 -12.99 -19.25
C ASP A 377 -44.73 -12.79 -20.51
N SER A 378 -44.96 -13.71 -21.45
CA SER A 378 -45.30 -13.30 -22.81
C SER A 378 -46.40 -12.22 -22.74
N ASP A 379 -46.23 -11.16 -23.53
CA ASP A 379 -47.18 -10.04 -23.74
C ASP A 379 -46.90 -8.78 -22.90
N LEU A 380 -45.85 -8.05 -23.30
CA LEU A 380 -45.62 -6.67 -22.88
C LEU A 380 -46.51 -5.71 -23.70
N ILE A 381 -47.49 -5.12 -23.02
CA ILE A 381 -48.36 -4.03 -23.48
C ILE A 381 -47.54 -2.73 -23.65
N PRO A 382 -47.80 -1.87 -24.66
CA PRO A 382 -47.16 -0.57 -24.75
C PRO A 382 -47.68 0.36 -23.65
N ILE A 383 -46.86 0.64 -22.63
CA ILE A 383 -47.19 1.58 -21.54
C ILE A 383 -46.86 3.01 -22.00
N SER A 384 -47.88 3.87 -22.08
CA SER A 384 -47.72 5.28 -22.49
C SER A 384 -47.24 6.19 -21.36
N GLY A 385 -46.38 7.17 -21.66
CA GLY A 385 -46.02 8.27 -20.74
C GLY A 385 -44.94 7.93 -19.71
N PHE A 386 -45.02 8.47 -18.49
CA PHE A 386 -44.11 8.15 -17.37
C PHE A 386 -44.57 6.91 -16.56
N ALA A 387 -45.69 6.29 -16.91
CA ALA A 387 -46.26 5.14 -16.18
C ALA A 387 -45.33 3.90 -16.15
N TRP A 388 -44.44 3.76 -17.14
CA TRP A 388 -43.41 2.70 -17.14
C TRP A 388 -42.48 2.76 -15.92
N ILE A 389 -42.25 3.95 -15.35
CA ILE A 389 -41.42 4.13 -14.14
C ILE A 389 -42.11 3.49 -12.93
N PHE A 390 -43.44 3.49 -12.91
CA PHE A 390 -44.24 3.04 -11.77
C PHE A 390 -44.75 1.60 -11.93
N GLU A 391 -44.81 1.05 -13.14
CA GLU A 391 -45.33 -0.31 -13.39
C GLU A 391 -44.27 -1.30 -13.89
N ALA A 392 -43.49 -0.93 -14.90
CA ALA A 392 -42.47 -1.81 -15.49
C ALA A 392 -41.19 -1.87 -14.66
N LEU A 393 -40.81 -0.76 -14.02
CA LEU A 393 -39.62 -0.69 -13.17
C LEU A 393 -39.76 -1.62 -11.93
N PRO A 394 -40.85 -1.54 -11.13
CA PRO A 394 -41.03 -2.42 -9.98
C PRO A 394 -41.15 -3.90 -10.37
N ALA A 395 -41.83 -4.21 -11.48
CA ALA A 395 -41.93 -5.58 -12.00
C ALA A 395 -40.56 -6.16 -12.38
N ARG A 396 -39.66 -5.34 -12.96
CA ARG A 396 -38.30 -5.78 -13.34
C ARG A 396 -37.34 -5.93 -12.17
N PHE A 397 -37.55 -5.17 -11.09
CA PHE A 397 -36.79 -5.29 -9.83
C PHE A 397 -37.42 -6.28 -8.83
N SER A 398 -38.52 -6.96 -9.20
CA SER A 398 -39.19 -7.94 -8.35
C SER A 398 -38.42 -9.27 -8.17
N ASN A 399 -37.34 -9.48 -8.94
CA ASN A 399 -36.43 -10.61 -8.76
C ASN A 399 -35.13 -10.17 -8.06
N LEU A 400 -34.60 -11.06 -7.21
CA LEU A 400 -33.41 -10.76 -6.40
C LEU A 400 -32.16 -10.46 -7.26
N TYR A 401 -32.11 -10.98 -8.49
CA TYR A 401 -31.03 -10.78 -9.44
C TYR A 401 -30.94 -9.33 -9.96
N SER A 402 -32.04 -8.75 -10.44
CA SER A 402 -32.09 -7.36 -10.91
C SER A 402 -31.83 -6.37 -9.76
N PHE A 403 -32.34 -6.67 -8.57
CA PHE A 403 -32.09 -5.87 -7.38
C PHE A 403 -30.61 -5.88 -6.96
N TYR A 404 -29.93 -7.02 -7.08
CA TYR A 404 -28.49 -7.12 -6.85
C TYR A 404 -27.67 -6.18 -7.76
N TYR A 405 -27.97 -6.13 -9.06
CA TYR A 405 -27.28 -5.21 -9.97
C TYR A 405 -27.54 -3.74 -9.63
N LEU A 406 -28.78 -3.39 -9.28
CA LEU A 406 -29.09 -2.03 -8.82
C LEU A 406 -28.26 -1.66 -7.58
N LEU A 407 -28.22 -2.52 -6.56
CA LEU A 407 -27.39 -2.31 -5.38
C LEU A 407 -25.90 -2.21 -5.71
N TYR A 408 -25.41 -3.06 -6.62
CA TYR A 408 -24.03 -3.05 -7.09
C TYR A 408 -23.65 -1.70 -7.71
N PHE A 409 -24.46 -1.17 -8.63
CA PHE A 409 -24.18 0.10 -9.29
C PHE A 409 -24.40 1.30 -8.35
N VAL A 410 -25.43 1.26 -7.48
CA VAL A 410 -25.63 2.26 -6.42
C VAL A 410 -24.41 2.31 -5.50
N GLY A 411 -23.87 1.16 -5.09
CA GLY A 411 -22.63 1.09 -4.33
C GLY A 411 -21.46 1.79 -5.03
N ILE A 412 -21.26 1.55 -6.33
CA ILE A 412 -20.22 2.24 -7.11
C ILE A 412 -20.41 3.76 -7.10
N ALA A 413 -21.64 4.25 -7.26
CA ALA A 413 -21.91 5.70 -7.26
C ALA A 413 -21.74 6.34 -5.90
N VAL A 414 -22.37 5.78 -4.87
CA VAL A 414 -22.34 6.32 -3.50
C VAL A 414 -20.91 6.34 -2.96
N PHE A 415 -20.21 5.19 -3.02
CA PHE A 415 -18.81 5.13 -2.56
C PHE A 415 -17.87 5.91 -3.47
N GLY A 416 -18.12 5.95 -4.79
CA GLY A 416 -17.34 6.75 -5.72
C GLY A 416 -17.38 8.25 -5.42
N ILE A 417 -18.57 8.78 -5.11
CA ILE A 417 -18.76 10.16 -4.70
C ILE A 417 -18.18 10.39 -3.31
N TYR A 418 -18.44 9.49 -2.35
CA TYR A 418 -17.90 9.56 -0.98
C TYR A 418 -16.37 9.71 -1.00
N TRP A 419 -15.66 8.83 -1.72
CA TRP A 419 -14.21 8.90 -1.81
C TRP A 419 -13.74 10.14 -2.58
N GLY A 420 -14.46 10.56 -3.64
CA GLY A 420 -14.14 11.80 -4.34
C GLY A 420 -14.17 13.01 -3.38
N LEU A 421 -15.23 13.12 -2.58
CA LEU A 421 -15.39 14.17 -1.58
C LEU A 421 -14.35 14.10 -0.46
N ARG A 422 -13.98 12.88 -0.03
CA ARG A 422 -13.00 12.66 1.04
C ARG A 422 -11.58 13.00 0.64
N TYR A 423 -11.11 12.53 -0.52
CA TYR A 423 -9.72 12.79 -0.97
C TYR A 423 -9.53 14.17 -1.56
N LYS A 424 -10.59 14.80 -2.08
CA LYS A 424 -10.54 16.10 -2.79
C LYS A 424 -9.43 16.19 -3.85
N ASN A 425 -9.06 15.07 -4.46
CA ASN A 425 -7.99 14.98 -5.45
C ASN A 425 -8.57 14.80 -6.85
N ARG A 426 -8.08 15.59 -7.82
CA ARG A 426 -8.57 15.58 -9.21
C ARG A 426 -8.43 14.22 -9.89
N LEU A 427 -7.36 13.46 -9.62
CA LEU A 427 -7.15 12.13 -10.23
C LEU A 427 -8.17 11.13 -9.70
N VAL A 428 -8.45 11.15 -8.40
CA VAL A 428 -9.48 10.30 -7.79
C VAL A 428 -10.86 10.64 -8.33
N TRP A 429 -11.20 11.93 -8.43
CA TRP A 429 -12.45 12.38 -9.02
C TRP A 429 -12.62 11.92 -10.47
N ARG A 430 -11.60 12.13 -11.32
CA ARG A 430 -11.65 11.70 -12.72
C ARG A 430 -11.86 10.19 -12.84
N ARG A 431 -11.14 9.41 -12.04
CA ARG A 431 -11.30 7.95 -11.98
C ARG A 431 -12.70 7.53 -11.56
N ASN A 432 -13.20 8.08 -10.46
CA ASN A 432 -14.50 7.71 -9.89
C ASN A 432 -15.66 8.17 -10.78
N LEU A 433 -15.61 9.37 -11.35
CA LEU A 433 -16.64 9.85 -12.29
C LEU A 433 -16.65 9.03 -13.58
N SER A 434 -15.47 8.67 -14.10
CA SER A 434 -15.38 7.74 -15.23
C SER A 434 -16.05 6.41 -14.90
N ASN A 435 -15.70 5.80 -13.76
CA ASN A 435 -16.30 4.55 -13.31
C ASN A 435 -17.83 4.67 -13.17
N ILE A 436 -18.33 5.75 -12.57
CA ILE A 436 -19.78 5.98 -12.41
C ILE A 436 -20.43 6.11 -13.79
N PHE A 437 -19.89 6.94 -14.67
CA PHE A 437 -20.43 7.17 -16.01
C PHE A 437 -20.52 5.88 -16.83
N PHE A 438 -19.42 5.13 -16.96
CA PHE A 438 -19.43 3.88 -17.75
C PHE A 438 -20.39 2.85 -17.17
N ASN A 439 -20.46 2.72 -15.84
CA ASN A 439 -21.27 1.69 -15.21
C ASN A 439 -22.77 2.06 -15.14
N TRP A 440 -23.11 3.30 -14.75
CA TRP A 440 -24.50 3.75 -14.67
C TRP A 440 -25.10 4.08 -16.02
N THR A 441 -24.37 4.73 -16.91
CA THR A 441 -24.92 5.20 -18.18
C THR A 441 -24.84 4.10 -19.22
N LEU A 442 -23.65 3.55 -19.47
CA LEU A 442 -23.45 2.65 -20.60
C LEU A 442 -23.81 1.21 -20.27
N TRP A 443 -23.38 0.69 -19.12
CA TRP A 443 -23.51 -0.75 -18.79
C TRP A 443 -24.81 -1.14 -18.12
N TRP A 444 -25.44 -0.23 -17.38
CA TRP A 444 -26.71 -0.49 -16.72
C TRP A 444 -27.86 0.34 -17.29
N GLY A 445 -27.70 1.66 -17.38
CA GLY A 445 -28.76 2.59 -17.74
C GLY A 445 -29.26 2.41 -19.16
N LEU A 446 -28.37 2.43 -20.15
CA LEU A 446 -28.74 2.28 -21.57
C LEU A 446 -29.43 0.93 -21.86
N PRO A 447 -28.88 -0.24 -21.46
CA PRO A 447 -29.57 -1.51 -21.63
C PRO A 447 -30.92 -1.57 -20.90
N THR A 448 -31.00 -0.99 -19.71
CA THR A 448 -32.25 -0.96 -18.92
C THR A 448 -33.30 -0.13 -19.62
N LEU A 449 -32.96 1.11 -19.99
CA LEU A 449 -33.83 2.04 -20.73
C LEU A 449 -34.33 1.41 -22.03
N LEU A 450 -33.46 0.79 -22.82
CA LEU A 450 -33.86 0.15 -24.08
C LEU A 450 -34.90 -0.95 -23.88
N VAL A 451 -34.71 -1.84 -22.90
CA VAL A 451 -35.73 -2.85 -22.58
C VAL A 451 -37.02 -2.21 -22.06
N VAL A 452 -36.96 -1.14 -21.26
CA VAL A 452 -38.18 -0.51 -20.73
C VAL A 452 -38.97 0.22 -21.82
N VAL A 453 -38.28 0.93 -22.72
CA VAL A 453 -38.93 1.71 -23.79
C VAL A 453 -39.40 0.82 -24.94
N LEU A 454 -38.63 -0.22 -25.30
CA LEU A 454 -38.90 -1.05 -26.47
C LEU A 454 -39.49 -2.43 -26.11
N GLY A 455 -39.66 -2.76 -24.82
CA GLY A 455 -40.08 -4.08 -24.33
C GLY A 455 -39.04 -5.20 -24.51
N LYS A 456 -38.09 -5.02 -25.43
CA LYS A 456 -36.95 -5.90 -25.70
C LYS A 456 -35.73 -5.06 -25.98
N ASN A 457 -34.53 -5.62 -25.82
CA ASN A 457 -33.31 -4.91 -26.19
C ASN A 457 -32.67 -5.61 -27.41
N PRO A 458 -32.94 -5.12 -28.64
CA PRO A 458 -32.36 -5.69 -29.85
C PRO A 458 -30.83 -5.57 -29.87
N TRP A 459 -30.27 -4.65 -29.08
CA TRP A 459 -28.84 -4.43 -28.93
C TRP A 459 -28.20 -5.27 -27.82
N THR A 460 -28.95 -6.16 -27.16
CA THR A 460 -28.41 -7.07 -26.13
C THR A 460 -27.18 -7.83 -26.62
N PRO A 461 -27.15 -8.39 -27.85
CA PRO A 461 -25.96 -9.04 -28.40
C PRO A 461 -24.72 -8.12 -28.42
N LEU A 462 -24.90 -6.84 -28.74
CA LEU A 462 -23.82 -5.87 -28.84
C LEU A 462 -23.34 -5.38 -27.46
N LEU A 463 -24.29 -5.10 -26.56
CA LEU A 463 -24.03 -4.55 -25.22
C LEU A 463 -23.38 -5.59 -24.30
N THR A 464 -23.86 -6.84 -24.32
CA THR A 464 -23.29 -7.93 -23.52
C THR A 464 -21.87 -8.30 -23.94
N ARG A 465 -21.58 -8.26 -25.24
CA ARG A 465 -20.22 -8.46 -25.79
C ARG A 465 -19.27 -7.31 -25.47
N SER A 466 -19.78 -6.07 -25.37
CA SER A 466 -18.99 -4.90 -24.95
C SER A 466 -18.58 -4.96 -23.47
N LEU A 467 -19.42 -5.58 -22.64
CA LEU A 467 -19.18 -5.83 -21.22
C LEU A 467 -18.23 -7.00 -20.97
N ASN A 468 -18.37 -8.06 -21.76
CA ASN A 468 -17.68 -9.34 -21.58
C ASN A 468 -16.82 -9.67 -22.81
N ALA A 469 -15.81 -8.86 -23.06
CA ALA A 469 -14.85 -9.13 -24.14
C ALA A 469 -14.09 -10.44 -23.87
N TRP A 470 -13.70 -11.15 -24.93
CA TRP A 470 -12.82 -12.31 -24.80
C TRP A 470 -11.45 -11.87 -24.24
N PRO A 471 -10.78 -12.66 -23.38
CA PRO A 471 -11.11 -14.00 -22.90
C PRO A 471 -11.89 -14.01 -21.56
N LEU A 472 -12.64 -12.96 -21.23
CA LEU A 472 -13.51 -12.99 -20.05
C LEU A 472 -14.75 -13.87 -20.28
N ASN A 473 -15.30 -13.86 -21.50
CA ASN A 473 -16.40 -14.70 -21.94
C ASN A 473 -15.96 -15.56 -23.13
N MET A 474 -16.03 -16.88 -22.97
CA MET A 474 -15.60 -17.85 -24.00
C MET A 474 -16.57 -17.95 -25.18
N THR A 475 -17.84 -17.58 -24.97
CA THR A 475 -18.90 -17.63 -25.99
C THR A 475 -19.10 -16.27 -26.66
N ALA A 476 -18.15 -15.34 -26.51
CA ALA A 476 -18.25 -13.99 -27.09
C ALA A 476 -18.37 -14.01 -28.62
N PHE A 477 -17.91 -15.08 -29.28
CA PHE A 477 -17.94 -15.26 -30.74
C PHE A 477 -19.10 -16.12 -31.23
N ASP A 478 -19.95 -16.63 -30.34
CA ASP A 478 -21.12 -17.40 -30.76
C ASP A 478 -22.15 -16.47 -31.39
N LEU A 479 -22.87 -16.96 -32.39
CA LEU A 479 -24.10 -16.29 -32.82
C LEU A 479 -25.18 -16.61 -31.79
N ASP A 480 -25.73 -15.59 -31.13
CA ASP A 480 -26.81 -15.80 -30.16
C ASP A 480 -27.97 -16.53 -30.85
N PRO A 481 -28.61 -17.52 -30.18
CA PRO A 481 -29.79 -18.17 -30.74
C PRO A 481 -30.83 -17.08 -31.02
N ILE A 482 -31.22 -17.01 -32.29
CA ILE A 482 -32.18 -16.07 -32.86
C ILE A 482 -33.32 -15.85 -31.86
N ALA A 483 -33.54 -14.60 -31.45
CA ALA A 483 -34.76 -14.24 -30.73
C ALA A 483 -35.94 -14.82 -31.53
N GLY A 484 -36.78 -15.63 -30.88
CA GLY A 484 -37.54 -16.74 -31.48
C GLY A 484 -38.30 -16.52 -32.80
N GLN A 485 -38.92 -17.59 -33.31
CA GLN A 485 -39.71 -17.54 -34.54
C GLN A 485 -40.70 -16.36 -34.53
N GLY A 486 -40.51 -15.38 -35.43
CA GLY A 486 -41.36 -14.19 -35.57
C GLY A 486 -40.66 -12.83 -35.45
N GLU A 487 -39.37 -12.78 -35.11
CA GLU A 487 -38.64 -11.50 -34.99
C GLU A 487 -38.18 -10.93 -36.33
N PRO A 488 -38.02 -9.60 -36.46
CA PRO A 488 -37.59 -8.95 -37.70
C PRO A 488 -36.21 -9.40 -38.18
N SER A 489 -36.03 -9.53 -39.50
CA SER A 489 -34.77 -9.96 -40.14
C SER A 489 -33.54 -9.13 -39.76
N TRP A 490 -33.72 -7.86 -39.39
CA TRP A 490 -32.61 -6.99 -38.95
C TRP A 490 -32.01 -7.39 -37.60
N TRP A 491 -32.69 -8.19 -36.78
CA TRP A 491 -32.14 -8.69 -35.50
C TRP A 491 -30.96 -9.64 -35.73
N THR A 492 -31.06 -10.50 -36.75
CA THR A 492 -29.95 -11.37 -37.16
C THR A 492 -28.75 -10.53 -37.59
N ALA A 493 -28.98 -9.41 -38.27
CA ALA A 493 -27.90 -8.47 -38.63
C ALA A 493 -27.25 -7.85 -37.38
N VAL A 494 -28.02 -7.52 -36.33
CA VAL A 494 -27.48 -7.01 -35.06
C VAL A 494 -26.69 -8.10 -34.31
N ALA A 495 -27.14 -9.35 -34.32
CA ALA A 495 -26.41 -10.47 -33.71
C ALA A 495 -25.06 -10.71 -34.42
N ILE A 496 -25.05 -10.71 -35.76
CA ILE A 496 -23.83 -10.80 -36.57
C ILE A 496 -22.90 -9.61 -36.28
N PHE A 497 -23.44 -8.39 -36.26
CA PHE A 497 -22.68 -7.19 -35.92
C PHE A 497 -22.09 -7.28 -34.51
N GLY A 498 -22.82 -7.84 -33.55
CA GLY A 498 -22.33 -8.11 -32.20
C GLY A 498 -21.09 -9.00 -32.18
N VAL A 499 -21.07 -10.09 -32.96
CA VAL A 499 -19.91 -10.98 -33.10
C VAL A 499 -18.73 -10.25 -33.75
N ILE A 500 -18.97 -9.53 -34.85
CA ILE A 500 -17.93 -8.71 -35.51
C ILE A 500 -17.34 -7.69 -34.53
N TRP A 501 -18.20 -7.03 -33.77
CA TRP A 501 -17.79 -6.09 -32.73
C TRP A 501 -16.97 -6.78 -31.63
N ALA A 502 -17.32 -7.98 -31.17
CA ALA A 502 -16.52 -8.70 -30.17
C ALA A 502 -15.11 -9.00 -30.67
N VAL A 503 -14.97 -9.40 -31.94
CA VAL A 503 -13.65 -9.63 -32.58
C VAL A 503 -12.87 -8.31 -32.64
N ILE A 504 -13.46 -7.24 -33.16
CA ILE A 504 -12.83 -5.92 -33.25
C ILE A 504 -12.45 -5.39 -31.86
N LEU A 505 -13.35 -5.51 -30.88
CA LEU A 505 -13.12 -5.08 -29.52
C LEU A 505 -11.92 -5.80 -28.90
N THR A 506 -11.87 -7.13 -29.06
CA THR A 506 -10.86 -8.00 -28.45
C THR A 506 -9.48 -7.83 -29.08
N PHE A 507 -9.41 -7.81 -30.41
CA PHE A 507 -8.15 -7.90 -31.15
C PHE A 507 -7.67 -6.55 -31.71
N VAL A 508 -8.52 -5.51 -31.72
CA VAL A 508 -8.16 -4.19 -32.23
C VAL A 508 -8.33 -3.13 -31.13
N VAL A 509 -9.54 -2.89 -30.66
CA VAL A 509 -9.84 -1.76 -29.76
C VAL A 509 -9.08 -1.89 -28.44
N LEU A 510 -9.17 -3.04 -27.76
CA LEU A 510 -8.49 -3.24 -26.48
C LEU A 510 -6.96 -3.23 -26.61
N PRO A 511 -6.32 -3.89 -27.60
CA PRO A 511 -4.89 -3.76 -27.84
C PRO A 511 -4.47 -2.32 -28.12
N VAL A 512 -5.12 -1.63 -29.07
CA VAL A 512 -4.81 -0.24 -29.40
C VAL A 512 -4.97 0.66 -28.18
N PHE A 513 -6.09 0.54 -27.45
CA PHE A 513 -6.31 1.26 -26.21
C PHE A 513 -5.17 1.01 -25.20
N THR A 514 -4.74 -0.25 -25.07
CA THR A 514 -3.65 -0.64 -24.17
C THR A 514 -2.30 -0.03 -24.57
N LEU A 515 -2.02 0.09 -25.87
CA LEU A 515 -0.79 0.70 -26.36
C LEU A 515 -0.69 2.19 -26.00
N PHE A 516 -1.82 2.92 -26.00
CA PHE A 516 -1.84 4.36 -25.70
C PHE A 516 -2.05 4.68 -24.22
N PHE A 517 -2.99 3.98 -23.56
CA PHE A 517 -3.45 4.31 -22.21
C PHE A 517 -3.05 3.26 -21.17
N GLY A 518 -2.33 2.21 -21.58
CA GLY A 518 -2.02 1.08 -20.72
C GLY A 518 -3.29 0.37 -20.26
N LYS A 519 -3.30 -0.13 -19.02
CA LYS A 519 -4.44 -0.87 -18.47
C LYS A 519 -5.49 0.02 -17.80
N PHE A 520 -5.64 1.27 -18.23
CA PHE A 520 -6.61 2.23 -17.68
C PHE A 520 -8.04 1.70 -17.69
N TYR A 521 -8.41 0.85 -18.65
CA TYR A 521 -9.70 0.15 -18.68
C TYR A 521 -10.00 -0.55 -17.34
N CYS A 522 -9.01 -1.21 -16.72
CA CYS A 522 -9.16 -1.96 -15.47
C CYS A 522 -9.41 -1.08 -14.22
N SER A 523 -9.22 0.23 -14.32
CA SER A 523 -9.36 1.18 -13.20
C SER A 523 -10.39 2.28 -13.45
N HIS A 524 -10.75 2.56 -14.70
CA HIS A 524 -11.60 3.68 -15.09
C HIS A 524 -12.89 3.29 -15.84
N ILE A 525 -13.00 2.03 -16.30
CA ILE A 525 -14.11 1.60 -17.19
C ILE A 525 -14.71 0.26 -16.74
N CYS A 526 -13.87 -0.72 -16.43
CA CYS A 526 -14.27 -2.08 -16.07
C CYS A 526 -15.17 -2.08 -14.83
N SER A 527 -16.28 -2.82 -14.87
CA SER A 527 -17.22 -2.91 -13.75
C SER A 527 -16.60 -3.46 -12.47
N CYS A 528 -15.86 -4.58 -12.54
CA CYS A 528 -15.16 -5.13 -11.37
C CYS A 528 -14.10 -4.17 -10.84
N GLY A 529 -13.42 -3.45 -11.76
CA GLY A 529 -12.48 -2.40 -11.43
C GLY A 529 -13.14 -1.22 -10.72
N ALA A 530 -14.33 -0.80 -11.17
CA ALA A 530 -15.09 0.29 -10.55
C ALA A 530 -15.50 -0.04 -9.11
N LEU A 531 -15.96 -1.27 -8.86
CA LEU A 531 -16.25 -1.74 -7.51
C LEU A 531 -14.99 -1.77 -6.62
N ALA A 532 -13.88 -2.24 -7.18
CA ALA A 532 -12.59 -2.27 -6.49
C ALA A 532 -12.10 -0.84 -6.14
N GLU A 533 -12.24 0.11 -7.06
CA GLU A 533 -11.77 1.49 -6.85
C GLU A 533 -12.68 2.32 -5.93
N THR A 534 -13.95 1.94 -5.79
CA THR A 534 -14.94 2.64 -4.97
C THR A 534 -15.18 1.90 -3.65
N VAL A 535 -16.03 0.88 -3.65
CA VAL A 535 -16.41 0.09 -2.46
C VAL A 535 -15.18 -0.54 -1.79
N GLY A 536 -14.24 -1.05 -2.59
CA GLY A 536 -13.03 -1.70 -2.06
C GLY A 536 -11.99 -0.74 -1.47
N SER A 537 -12.10 0.59 -1.63
CA SER A 537 -10.97 1.51 -1.43
C SER A 537 -10.30 1.44 -0.04
N SER A 538 -11.03 1.13 1.03
CA SER A 538 -10.45 0.99 2.37
C SER A 538 -9.45 -0.17 2.50
N PHE A 539 -9.64 -1.24 1.73
CA PHE A 539 -8.86 -2.48 1.86
C PHE A 539 -7.58 -2.51 1.00
N ARG A 540 -7.14 -1.36 0.46
CA ARG A 540 -6.01 -1.30 -0.49
C ARG A 540 -4.72 -1.85 0.05
N HIS A 541 -4.44 -1.51 1.30
CA HIS A 541 -3.20 -1.82 1.99
C HIS A 541 -2.99 -3.33 2.22
N ARG A 542 -4.10 -4.11 2.23
CA ARG A 542 -4.14 -5.56 2.45
C ARG A 542 -3.81 -6.41 1.22
N GLY A 543 -3.55 -5.79 0.06
CA GLY A 543 -3.15 -6.51 -1.15
C GLY A 543 -1.88 -7.35 -0.93
N PRO A 544 -1.87 -8.66 -1.29
CA PRO A 544 -0.74 -9.54 -1.04
C PRO A 544 0.51 -9.08 -1.78
N LYS A 545 1.65 -9.00 -1.07
CA LYS A 545 2.93 -8.50 -1.59
C LYS A 545 4.04 -9.54 -1.41
N GLY A 546 5.20 -9.24 -1.99
CA GLY A 546 6.36 -10.13 -1.95
C GLY A 546 6.36 -11.16 -3.08
N ASP A 547 7.32 -12.07 -3.00
CA ASP A 547 7.69 -12.94 -4.12
C ASP A 547 6.66 -14.05 -4.37
N THR A 548 6.06 -14.59 -3.30
CA THR A 548 5.00 -15.61 -3.41
C THR A 548 3.82 -15.09 -4.22
N ALA A 549 3.35 -13.87 -3.93
CA ALA A 549 2.27 -13.24 -4.68
C ALA A 549 2.66 -13.07 -6.16
N ARG A 550 3.88 -12.60 -6.45
CA ARG A 550 4.35 -12.48 -7.83
C ARG A 550 4.47 -13.83 -8.54
N TRP A 551 4.85 -14.89 -7.83
CA TRP A 551 4.88 -16.24 -8.38
C TRP A 551 3.47 -16.71 -8.76
N ILE A 552 2.48 -16.50 -7.89
CA ILE A 552 1.07 -16.83 -8.17
C ILE A 552 0.56 -16.05 -9.39
N GLU A 553 0.92 -14.77 -9.53
CA GLU A 553 0.56 -13.93 -10.69
C GLU A 553 1.00 -14.54 -12.04
N ARG A 554 2.09 -15.31 -12.06
CA ARG A 554 2.57 -15.96 -13.30
C ARG A 554 1.60 -17.02 -13.82
N PHE A 555 0.82 -17.66 -12.96
CA PHE A 555 -0.16 -18.67 -13.39
C PHE A 555 -1.28 -18.07 -14.23
N GLY A 556 -1.61 -16.79 -14.04
CA GLY A 556 -2.65 -16.16 -14.85
C GLY A 556 -2.28 -16.04 -16.34
N TYR A 557 -0.98 -16.09 -16.68
CA TYR A 557 -0.57 -16.18 -18.09
C TYR A 557 -0.88 -17.54 -18.74
N VAL A 558 -1.07 -18.61 -17.94
CA VAL A 558 -1.50 -19.93 -18.44
C VAL A 558 -2.97 -19.89 -18.89
N VAL A 559 -3.77 -19.00 -18.32
CA VAL A 559 -5.20 -18.86 -18.64
C VAL A 559 -5.41 -18.41 -20.09
N ILE A 560 -4.50 -17.62 -20.66
CA ILE A 560 -4.65 -17.11 -22.04
C ILE A 560 -4.49 -18.21 -23.10
N PRO A 561 -3.39 -19.00 -23.15
CA PRO A 561 -3.29 -20.13 -24.06
C PRO A 561 -4.42 -21.14 -23.88
N LEU A 562 -4.82 -21.40 -22.63
CA LEU A 562 -5.96 -22.28 -22.35
C LEU A 562 -7.25 -21.72 -22.96
N ALA A 563 -7.54 -20.42 -22.77
CA ALA A 563 -8.68 -19.76 -23.39
C ALA A 563 -8.64 -19.86 -24.92
N VAL A 564 -7.47 -19.70 -25.55
CA VAL A 564 -7.32 -19.87 -27.00
C VAL A 564 -7.66 -21.28 -27.45
N ILE A 565 -7.09 -22.31 -26.79
CA ILE A 565 -7.35 -23.72 -27.12
C ILE A 565 -8.84 -24.02 -26.96
N VAL A 566 -9.40 -23.62 -25.82
CA VAL A 566 -10.78 -23.90 -25.44
C VAL A 566 -11.78 -23.20 -26.38
N THR A 567 -11.56 -21.93 -26.72
CA THR A 567 -12.35 -21.22 -27.74
C THR A 567 -12.18 -21.86 -29.12
N GLY A 568 -10.98 -22.30 -29.48
CA GLY A 568 -10.73 -22.99 -30.75
C GLY A 568 -11.49 -24.32 -30.88
N LEU A 569 -11.49 -25.14 -29.83
CA LEU A 569 -12.26 -26.40 -29.77
C LEU A 569 -13.76 -26.13 -29.89
N HIS A 570 -14.27 -25.08 -29.24
CA HIS A 570 -15.67 -24.67 -29.34
C HIS A 570 -16.07 -24.29 -30.77
N LEU A 571 -15.27 -23.44 -31.42
CA LEU A 571 -15.51 -23.03 -32.80
C LEU A 571 -15.39 -24.20 -33.79
N TYR A 572 -14.68 -25.27 -33.41
CA TYR A 572 -14.61 -26.53 -34.15
C TYR A 572 -15.83 -27.45 -33.92
N GLY A 573 -16.77 -27.05 -33.05
CA GLY A 573 -18.00 -27.80 -32.77
C GLY A 573 -17.89 -28.81 -31.62
N ILE A 574 -16.85 -28.72 -30.78
CA ILE A 574 -16.73 -29.57 -29.58
C ILE A 574 -17.50 -28.91 -28.43
N GLU A 575 -18.59 -29.53 -28.02
CA GLU A 575 -19.39 -29.08 -26.88
C GLU A 575 -18.63 -29.29 -25.56
N LEU A 576 -18.19 -28.20 -24.94
CA LEU A 576 -17.69 -28.19 -23.57
C LEU A 576 -18.70 -27.45 -22.66
N PRO A 577 -18.66 -27.67 -21.33
CA PRO A 577 -19.60 -27.05 -20.39
C PRO A 577 -19.34 -25.54 -20.15
N PHE A 578 -19.38 -24.72 -21.20
CA PHE A 578 -19.03 -23.29 -21.19
C PHE A 578 -19.94 -22.43 -20.32
N GLY A 579 -21.22 -22.80 -20.19
CA GLY A 579 -22.14 -22.14 -19.29
C GLY A 579 -21.63 -22.13 -17.84
N TYR A 580 -20.93 -23.19 -17.43
CA TYR A 580 -20.29 -23.26 -16.12
C TYR A 580 -19.08 -22.33 -16.03
N TYR A 581 -18.20 -22.32 -17.04
CA TYR A 581 -17.03 -21.41 -17.06
C TYR A 581 -17.47 -19.94 -17.02
N ASN A 582 -18.36 -19.52 -17.92
CA ASN A 582 -18.81 -18.14 -18.02
C ASN A 582 -19.52 -17.68 -16.73
N SER A 583 -20.31 -18.56 -16.10
CA SER A 583 -20.95 -18.29 -14.81
C SER A 583 -19.93 -18.20 -13.66
N LEU A 584 -18.97 -19.13 -13.63
CA LEU A 584 -17.95 -19.22 -12.60
C LEU A 584 -16.98 -18.03 -12.66
N VAL A 585 -16.46 -17.70 -13.85
CA VAL A 585 -15.49 -16.63 -14.09
C VAL A 585 -16.17 -15.26 -14.10
N GLY A 586 -17.31 -15.13 -14.78
CA GLY A 586 -18.00 -13.85 -14.98
C GLY A 586 -18.83 -13.37 -13.79
N THR A 587 -19.33 -14.26 -12.93
CA THR A 587 -20.22 -13.86 -11.81
C THR A 587 -19.69 -14.29 -10.44
N PHE A 588 -19.24 -15.54 -10.29
CA PHE A 588 -18.77 -16.03 -8.98
C PHE A 588 -17.40 -15.43 -8.62
N PHE A 589 -16.38 -15.58 -9.48
CA PHE A 589 -15.04 -15.08 -9.18
C PHE A 589 -14.92 -13.55 -9.28
N ALA A 590 -15.58 -12.93 -10.26
CA ALA A 590 -15.53 -11.49 -10.49
C ALA A 590 -16.43 -10.66 -9.54
N GLY A 591 -17.48 -11.28 -8.96
CA GLY A 591 -18.45 -10.62 -8.10
C GLY A 591 -18.42 -11.14 -6.66
N ALA A 592 -19.02 -12.31 -6.41
CA ALA A 592 -19.24 -12.84 -5.06
C ALA A 592 -17.94 -13.16 -4.30
N LEU A 593 -17.02 -13.91 -4.94
CA LEU A 593 -15.73 -14.22 -4.33
C LEU A 593 -14.89 -12.96 -4.18
N ALA A 594 -14.86 -12.11 -5.20
CA ALA A 594 -14.13 -10.84 -5.16
C ALA A 594 -14.56 -10.01 -3.94
N ILE A 595 -15.84 -9.66 -3.80
CA ILE A 595 -16.35 -8.88 -2.66
C ILE A 595 -16.05 -9.59 -1.33
N GLY A 596 -16.31 -10.89 -1.24
CA GLY A 596 -16.08 -11.67 -0.02
C GLY A 596 -14.61 -11.68 0.44
N VAL A 597 -13.65 -11.60 -0.48
CA VAL A 597 -12.22 -11.59 -0.15
C VAL A 597 -11.61 -10.19 -0.02
N TYR A 598 -12.31 -9.12 -0.44
CA TYR A 598 -11.79 -7.75 -0.38
C TYR A 598 -11.28 -7.36 1.01
N PRO A 599 -12.02 -7.63 2.12
CA PRO A 599 -11.55 -7.26 3.45
C PRO A 599 -10.26 -7.96 3.87
N PHE A 600 -9.87 -9.07 3.25
CA PHE A 600 -8.75 -9.91 3.72
C PHE A 600 -7.53 -9.86 2.79
N LEU A 601 -7.77 -9.90 1.49
CA LEU A 601 -6.72 -9.98 0.46
C LEU A 601 -6.63 -8.69 -0.37
N GLY A 602 -7.44 -7.68 -0.04
CA GLY A 602 -7.55 -6.43 -0.79
C GLY A 602 -8.38 -6.56 -2.07
N GLN A 603 -8.74 -5.42 -2.66
CA GLN A 603 -9.79 -5.41 -3.68
C GLN A 603 -9.39 -5.81 -5.12
N ARG A 604 -8.11 -6.03 -5.40
CA ARG A 604 -7.62 -6.32 -6.77
C ARG A 604 -7.06 -7.72 -6.96
N VAL A 605 -7.38 -8.63 -6.03
CA VAL A 605 -6.98 -10.05 -6.09
C VAL A 605 -7.46 -10.70 -7.39
N TRP A 606 -8.74 -10.52 -7.75
CA TRP A 606 -9.30 -10.98 -9.01
C TRP A 606 -8.53 -10.42 -10.22
N CYS A 607 -8.41 -9.09 -10.28
CA CYS A 607 -7.77 -8.40 -11.39
C CYS A 607 -6.28 -8.76 -11.55
N ARG A 608 -5.61 -9.13 -10.46
CA ARG A 608 -4.19 -9.47 -10.46
C ARG A 608 -3.91 -10.92 -10.79
N PHE A 609 -4.68 -11.86 -10.23
CA PHE A 609 -4.33 -13.28 -10.30
C PHE A 609 -5.15 -14.06 -11.33
N TRP A 610 -6.38 -13.66 -11.61
CA TRP A 610 -7.32 -14.54 -12.31
C TRP A 610 -8.10 -13.90 -13.46
N CYS A 611 -8.16 -12.56 -13.55
CA CYS A 611 -8.88 -11.89 -14.64
C CYS A 611 -8.20 -12.13 -16.00
N PRO A 612 -8.79 -12.93 -16.91
CA PRO A 612 -8.16 -13.26 -18.19
C PRO A 612 -7.94 -12.00 -19.04
N LEU A 613 -8.90 -11.08 -19.01
CA LEU A 613 -8.80 -9.81 -19.74
C LEU A 613 -7.61 -8.96 -19.28
N ALA A 614 -7.29 -8.94 -17.98
CA ALA A 614 -6.14 -8.22 -17.47
C ALA A 614 -4.80 -8.82 -17.96
N PHE A 615 -4.72 -10.14 -18.12
CA PHE A 615 -3.55 -10.82 -18.69
C PHE A 615 -3.44 -10.61 -20.20
N TRP A 616 -4.56 -10.58 -20.92
CA TRP A 616 -4.58 -10.18 -22.32
C TRP A 616 -4.02 -8.76 -22.51
N MET A 617 -4.45 -7.81 -21.67
CA MET A 617 -3.89 -6.46 -21.68
C MET A 617 -2.43 -6.40 -21.19
N ASN A 618 -1.98 -7.27 -20.29
CA ASN A 618 -0.56 -7.34 -19.90
C ASN A 618 0.33 -7.67 -21.09
N PHE A 619 -0.10 -8.58 -21.96
CA PHE A 619 0.65 -8.96 -23.16
C PHE A 619 0.90 -7.73 -24.05
N TRP A 620 -0.16 -7.02 -24.44
CA TRP A 620 -0.06 -5.80 -25.26
C TRP A 620 0.58 -4.63 -24.52
N GLY A 621 0.41 -4.56 -23.20
CA GLY A 621 0.95 -3.52 -22.35
C GLY A 621 2.47 -3.37 -22.43
N ARG A 622 3.21 -4.43 -22.81
CA ARG A 622 4.67 -4.37 -22.92
C ARG A 622 5.19 -3.34 -23.94
N TRP A 623 4.35 -2.99 -24.91
CA TRP A 623 4.62 -1.96 -25.93
C TRP A 623 3.89 -0.64 -25.67
N SER A 624 3.24 -0.50 -24.50
CA SER A 624 2.49 0.69 -24.14
C SER A 624 3.40 1.88 -23.88
N ARG A 625 2.90 3.08 -24.21
CA ARG A 625 3.51 4.37 -23.82
C ARG A 625 3.25 4.72 -22.36
N PHE A 626 2.39 3.96 -21.66
CA PHE A 626 2.08 4.17 -20.26
C PHE A 626 3.33 4.06 -19.38
N LYS A 627 3.54 5.08 -18.56
CA LYS A 627 4.55 5.07 -17.50
C LYS A 627 4.15 5.98 -16.34
N ILE A 628 4.69 5.69 -15.17
CA ILE A 628 4.72 6.61 -14.03
C ILE A 628 6.18 6.95 -13.77
N THR A 629 6.54 8.22 -13.85
CA THR A 629 7.90 8.71 -13.60
C THR A 629 8.01 9.29 -12.19
N ALA A 630 9.21 9.27 -11.65
CA ALA A 630 9.53 9.91 -10.38
C ALA A 630 10.56 11.01 -10.63
N GLU A 631 10.42 12.13 -9.92
CA GLU A 631 11.47 13.14 -9.88
C GLU A 631 12.73 12.58 -9.18
N PRO A 632 13.89 12.59 -9.85
CA PRO A 632 15.13 12.04 -9.28
C PRO A 632 15.53 12.74 -7.97
N GLY A 633 16.12 11.99 -7.03
CA GLY A 633 16.69 12.52 -5.79
C GLY A 633 15.69 12.86 -4.67
N LYS A 634 14.42 13.12 -5.00
CA LYS A 634 13.42 13.63 -4.04
C LYS A 634 12.69 12.56 -3.21
N CYS A 635 12.90 11.27 -3.48
CA CYS A 635 12.25 10.19 -2.74
C CYS A 635 12.85 10.02 -1.33
N ILE A 636 11.99 10.09 -0.31
CA ILE A 636 12.36 9.95 1.12
C ILE A 636 12.23 8.52 1.68
N ASP A 637 12.03 7.51 0.83
CA ASP A 637 11.96 6.09 1.23
C ASP A 637 10.81 5.72 2.22
N CYS A 638 9.72 6.50 2.27
CA CYS A 638 8.61 6.32 3.23
C CYS A 638 7.74 5.06 3.03
N ASN A 639 7.82 4.39 1.88
CA ASN A 639 7.07 3.17 1.50
C ASN A 639 5.54 3.25 1.38
N ILE A 640 4.93 4.42 1.56
CA ILE A 640 3.47 4.63 1.40
C ILE A 640 2.98 4.19 0.03
N CYS A 641 3.70 4.52 -1.05
CA CYS A 641 3.31 4.15 -2.42
C CYS A 641 3.23 2.63 -2.65
N ASN A 642 4.14 1.87 -2.04
CA ASN A 642 4.13 0.40 -2.10
C ASN A 642 3.00 -0.17 -1.24
N GLN A 643 2.75 0.44 -0.07
CA GLN A 643 1.68 0.02 0.82
C GLN A 643 0.31 0.08 0.13
N TYR A 644 0.02 1.14 -0.60
CA TYR A 644 -1.26 1.29 -1.31
C TYR A 644 -1.26 0.68 -2.72
N CYS A 645 -0.14 0.12 -3.19
CA CYS A 645 -0.08 -0.57 -4.48
C CYS A 645 -0.64 -2.00 -4.38
N GLN A 646 -1.88 -2.17 -4.83
CA GLN A 646 -2.57 -3.46 -4.80
C GLN A 646 -2.05 -4.48 -5.81
N MET A 647 -1.38 -3.97 -6.85
CA MET A 647 -0.71 -4.80 -7.84
C MET A 647 0.65 -5.30 -7.33
N GLY A 648 1.04 -4.96 -6.08
CA GLY A 648 2.27 -5.42 -5.44
C GLY A 648 3.55 -4.93 -6.14
N ILE A 649 3.51 -3.74 -6.72
CA ILE A 649 4.63 -3.13 -7.44
C ILE A 649 5.55 -2.43 -6.44
N ASP A 650 6.86 -2.63 -6.60
CA ASP A 650 7.87 -1.89 -5.84
C ASP A 650 8.13 -0.52 -6.51
N ILE A 651 7.21 0.40 -6.29
CA ILE A 651 7.22 1.79 -6.78
C ILE A 651 8.32 2.58 -6.08
N LYS A 652 8.49 2.41 -4.77
CA LYS A 652 9.49 3.11 -3.96
C LYS A 652 10.91 2.90 -4.49
N SER A 653 11.30 1.65 -4.71
CA SER A 653 12.64 1.33 -5.20
C SER A 653 12.91 1.87 -6.59
N ARG A 654 11.88 1.90 -7.45
CA ARG A 654 11.94 2.52 -8.77
C ARG A 654 12.12 4.03 -8.67
N ALA A 655 11.36 4.69 -7.81
CA ALA A 655 11.48 6.12 -7.56
C ALA A 655 12.88 6.51 -7.04
N LEU A 656 13.44 5.74 -6.10
CA LEU A 656 14.81 5.95 -5.63
C LEU A 656 15.84 5.84 -6.76
N GLN A 657 15.65 4.89 -7.67
CA GLN A 657 16.53 4.65 -8.81
C GLN A 657 16.27 5.59 -9.99
N GLY A 658 15.25 6.45 -9.94
CA GLY A 658 14.81 7.24 -11.10
C GLY A 658 14.27 6.39 -12.25
N LYS A 659 13.88 5.12 -12.01
CA LYS A 659 13.33 4.22 -13.03
C LYS A 659 11.81 4.39 -13.12
N PRO A 660 11.21 4.49 -14.31
CA PRO A 660 9.77 4.55 -14.43
C PRO A 660 9.09 3.22 -14.08
N VAL A 661 7.83 3.30 -13.61
CA VAL A 661 6.90 2.16 -13.56
C VAL A 661 6.28 2.03 -14.94
N THR A 662 6.55 0.93 -15.64
CA THR A 662 6.02 0.67 -16.99
C THR A 662 5.27 -0.67 -17.02
N LEU A 663 4.55 -0.96 -18.11
CA LEU A 663 3.88 -2.24 -18.30
C LEU A 663 4.79 -3.34 -18.86
N LYS A 664 6.08 -3.06 -19.12
CA LYS A 664 7.04 -4.08 -19.60
C LYS A 664 7.29 -5.18 -18.58
N ASP A 665 7.36 -4.76 -17.32
CA ASP A 665 7.82 -5.55 -16.18
C ASP A 665 6.95 -5.38 -14.93
N THR A 666 5.81 -4.68 -15.06
CA THR A 666 4.85 -4.53 -13.95
C THR A 666 3.41 -4.74 -14.42
N PRO A 667 2.55 -5.31 -13.56
CA PRO A 667 1.13 -5.45 -13.84
C PRO A 667 0.32 -4.17 -13.55
N CYS A 668 0.91 -2.98 -13.66
CA CYS A 668 0.25 -1.72 -13.27
C CYS A 668 -1.11 -1.53 -13.95
N VAL A 669 -2.17 -1.21 -13.19
CA VAL A 669 -3.52 -0.94 -13.73
C VAL A 669 -3.82 0.55 -13.88
N GLY A 670 -2.85 1.41 -13.59
CA GLY A 670 -3.00 2.85 -13.74
C GLY A 670 -4.03 3.48 -12.79
N CYS A 671 -4.23 2.93 -11.58
CA CYS A 671 -5.20 3.48 -10.62
C CYS A 671 -4.79 4.82 -9.97
N THR A 672 -3.58 5.31 -10.25
CA THR A 672 -2.98 6.57 -9.75
C THR A 672 -2.84 6.71 -8.23
N GLU A 673 -3.14 5.68 -7.44
CA GLU A 673 -3.11 5.76 -5.97
C GLU A 673 -1.71 6.10 -5.43
N CYS A 674 -0.67 5.53 -6.02
CA CYS A 674 0.71 5.83 -5.63
C CYS A 674 1.11 7.30 -5.84
N ILE A 675 0.49 7.98 -6.82
CA ILE A 675 0.71 9.41 -7.09
C ILE A 675 -0.01 10.23 -6.02
N VAL A 676 -1.30 9.95 -5.82
CA VAL A 676 -2.16 10.66 -4.85
C VAL A 676 -1.64 10.55 -3.42
N ARG A 677 -1.04 9.40 -3.06
CA ARG A 677 -0.52 9.13 -1.71
C ARG A 677 0.94 9.53 -1.51
N CYS A 678 1.61 10.06 -2.54
CA CYS A 678 3.01 10.46 -2.40
C CYS A 678 3.08 11.76 -1.60
N PRO A 679 3.63 11.76 -0.37
CA PRO A 679 3.66 12.96 0.46
C PRO A 679 4.61 14.03 -0.10
N MET A 680 5.61 13.62 -0.88
CA MET A 680 6.54 14.52 -1.56
C MET A 680 6.01 15.01 -2.92
N GLU A 681 4.89 14.46 -3.40
CA GLU A 681 4.30 14.76 -4.72
C GLU A 681 5.25 14.54 -5.92
N ILE A 682 6.20 13.61 -5.81
CA ILE A 682 7.26 13.40 -6.81
C ILE A 682 6.90 12.44 -7.95
N LEU A 683 5.72 11.81 -7.90
CA LEU A 683 5.30 10.78 -8.85
C LEU A 683 4.32 11.34 -9.86
N HIS A 684 4.59 11.13 -11.15
CA HIS A 684 3.83 11.72 -12.25
C HIS A 684 3.35 10.66 -13.23
N LEU A 685 2.16 10.86 -13.79
CA LEU A 685 1.64 10.02 -14.87
C LEU A 685 2.20 10.52 -16.21
N GLY A 686 2.92 9.68 -16.94
CA GLY A 686 3.56 10.04 -18.20
C GLY A 686 5.01 10.47 -18.02
N ASP A 687 5.50 11.34 -18.91
CA ASP A 687 6.82 11.96 -18.79
C ASP A 687 6.84 13.06 -17.72
N LEU A 688 8.03 13.33 -17.19
CA LEU A 688 8.21 14.51 -16.35
C LEU A 688 7.93 15.76 -17.20
N PRO A 689 7.22 16.77 -16.66
CA PRO A 689 7.04 18.03 -17.37
C PRO A 689 8.42 18.64 -17.68
N GLU A 690 8.68 18.98 -18.93
CA GLU A 690 9.89 19.71 -19.32
C GLU A 690 9.88 21.08 -18.61
N ASN A 691 10.94 21.35 -17.85
CA ASN A 691 11.19 22.62 -17.15
C ASN A 691 10.07 23.12 -16.20
N LYS A 692 10.06 22.59 -14.97
CA LYS A 692 9.82 23.44 -13.80
C LYS A 692 10.93 23.22 -12.77
N PRO A 693 11.87 24.17 -12.58
CA PRO A 693 12.60 24.20 -11.32
C PRO A 693 11.59 24.29 -10.19
N TYR A 694 11.88 23.55 -9.12
CA TYR A 694 11.12 23.55 -7.88
C TYR A 694 10.95 24.99 -7.38
N ALA A 695 9.73 25.52 -7.39
CA ALA A 695 9.41 26.79 -6.75
C ALA A 695 9.39 26.55 -5.22
N GLY A 696 10.59 26.56 -4.63
CA GLY A 696 10.73 26.86 -3.21
C GLY A 696 10.68 28.37 -3.03
N GLY A 697 9.65 28.89 -2.37
CA GLY A 697 9.58 30.28 -1.92
C GLY A 697 8.81 31.23 -2.85
N THR A 698 7.78 31.82 -2.25
CA THR A 698 7.12 33.12 -2.49
C THR A 698 7.38 33.91 -3.78
N ASP A 699 6.24 34.27 -4.41
CA ASP A 699 5.97 35.46 -5.23
C ASP A 699 6.42 35.53 -6.70
N ALA A 700 5.65 36.37 -7.40
CA ALA A 700 5.43 36.49 -8.84
C ALA A 700 6.68 36.62 -9.72
N GLY A 701 6.59 36.07 -10.95
CA GLY A 701 7.56 36.29 -12.01
C GLY A 701 7.44 37.68 -12.66
N PRO A 702 8.51 38.17 -13.34
CA PRO A 702 8.71 39.59 -13.62
C PRO A 702 7.91 40.18 -14.79
N ASP A 703 7.23 39.35 -15.59
CA ASP A 703 6.78 39.79 -16.93
C ASP A 703 5.26 39.83 -17.14
N GLY A 704 4.47 39.72 -16.07
CA GLY A 704 3.02 40.01 -16.11
C GLY A 704 2.19 39.23 -17.15
N THR A 705 2.74 38.20 -17.78
CA THR A 705 2.10 37.44 -18.85
C THR A 705 1.52 36.16 -18.29
N VAL A 706 0.20 36.17 -18.13
CA VAL A 706 -0.61 35.06 -17.64
C VAL A 706 -0.67 33.96 -18.70
N PHE A 707 0.09 32.87 -18.51
CA PHE A 707 -0.19 31.60 -19.16
C PHE A 707 -1.05 30.74 -18.25
N VAL A 708 -2.29 30.51 -18.68
CA VAL A 708 -3.31 29.74 -17.95
C VAL A 708 -2.89 28.27 -17.90
N SER A 709 -2.27 27.88 -16.79
CA SER A 709 -2.29 26.51 -16.31
C SER A 709 -3.72 26.15 -15.91
N ILE A 710 -4.31 25.12 -16.52
CA ILE A 710 -5.66 24.60 -16.17
C ILE A 710 -5.59 23.80 -14.85
N HIS A 711 -4.99 24.40 -13.82
CA HIS A 711 -4.81 23.83 -12.48
C HIS A 711 -5.29 24.72 -11.33
N ASP A 712 -5.67 26.00 -11.56
CA ASP A 712 -5.93 26.95 -10.45
C ASP A 712 -7.29 27.67 -10.46
N SER A 713 -8.34 27.15 -11.11
CA SER A 713 -9.64 27.86 -11.17
C SER A 713 -10.74 27.39 -10.21
N LEU A 714 -10.40 26.66 -9.14
CA LEU A 714 -11.37 26.36 -8.08
C LEU A 714 -10.70 26.46 -6.71
N ASP A 715 -10.96 27.58 -6.03
CA ASP A 715 -10.77 27.76 -4.59
C ASP A 715 -11.60 26.70 -3.85
N ILE A 716 -11.00 25.54 -3.61
CA ILE A 716 -11.59 24.47 -2.79
C ILE A 716 -10.66 24.28 -1.60
N PRO A 717 -11.16 24.46 -0.36
CA PRO A 717 -10.36 24.25 0.83
C PRO A 717 -9.89 22.79 0.89
N ARG A 718 -8.57 22.61 0.75
CA ARG A 718 -7.85 21.34 0.92
C ARG A 718 -7.63 21.17 2.41
N VAL A 719 -8.34 20.22 3.02
CA VAL A 719 -8.36 20.05 4.48
C VAL A 719 -7.93 18.63 4.82
N ASN A 720 -6.97 18.60 5.75
CA ASN A 720 -6.78 17.68 6.88
C ASN A 720 -7.48 16.33 6.75
N ASP A 721 -6.68 15.28 6.60
CA ASP A 721 -6.82 13.97 7.26
C ASP A 721 -6.11 12.92 6.41
N LEU A 722 -4.78 12.90 6.48
CA LEU A 722 -4.02 11.66 6.28
C LEU A 722 -4.14 10.72 7.50
N THR A 723 -5.10 11.00 8.39
CA THR A 723 -5.35 10.23 9.59
C THR A 723 -6.01 8.90 9.23
N LEU A 724 -5.45 7.85 9.83
CA LEU A 724 -5.92 6.52 10.24
C LEU A 724 -7.35 6.03 9.93
N ASP A 725 -8.28 6.91 9.65
CA ASP A 725 -9.71 6.69 9.56
C ASP A 725 -10.15 5.90 8.29
N GLU A 726 -9.22 5.57 7.40
CA GLU A 726 -9.48 4.54 6.36
C GLU A 726 -9.37 3.11 6.90
N ARG A 727 -8.70 2.90 8.03
CA ARG A 727 -8.54 1.58 8.68
C ARG A 727 -9.58 1.32 9.76
N SER A 728 -10.23 2.35 10.28
CA SER A 728 -11.30 2.29 11.27
C SER A 728 -12.64 1.83 10.69
N VAL A 729 -12.77 1.77 9.36
CA VAL A 729 -13.94 1.19 8.68
C VAL A 729 -13.85 -0.34 8.75
N GLU A 730 -14.03 -0.88 9.96
CA GLU A 730 -14.63 -2.21 10.07
C GLU A 730 -16.10 -2.09 9.62
N PRO A 731 -16.61 -3.04 8.82
CA PRO A 731 -18.01 -3.06 8.39
C PRO A 731 -18.98 -3.22 9.56
#